data_AF-A0A0Q6AL44-F1
#
_entry.id   AF-A0A0Q6AL44-F1
#
_cell.length_a   1.000
_cell.length_b   1.000
_cell.length_c   1.000
_cell.angle_alpha   90.00
_cell.angle_beta   90.00
_cell.angle_gamma   90.00
#
_symmetry.space_group_name_H-M   'P 1'
#
loop_
_entity.id
_entity.type
_entity.pdbx_description
1 polymer ?
#
loop_
_entity_poly.entity_id
_entity_poly.type
_entity_poly.pdbx_seq_one_letter_code
_entity_poly.pdbx_strand_id
1 'polypeptide(L)'
;MKLIDELKKRSENIPAEDNIKIDLKLYTLAHDLAEKAKSHLSRIVAVLPEFDIHDQNHSEKVIENMEKLLGDTIQDLSSYELFLLYLSAYLHDSGMAPSDFEINTMKLTEGNEKFFDNDFTIKNDAKSPYKFSDGKALIESKKKSLYNSFNGSEKWIFIHKNEEDFIKYLTELFIEYQEFRNGFKKELGSADTLQKFKDINDYIRVDFIRITHHKRAEQYIKNLEREFSNQIQPSALGKKLSHDLAEVCRAHGENIDYLEKFNKNVKYYGSQSTNLQMVAMMLRLADVIHYSFDRAPISLLSSKIFKSDYSFQEWMVKQSGANYSIDNGVISYSAYCDRPNDYFKLHNYIDWIDVEIQNYFRLQRKWDTVYLNDLGEKVDRDNIVNDESKFLPKRGIGFSLNQKKILELLKGVGLYKDEYACLRELYQNSLDACKCMIAKSNLLESPRIGRIEFGVEENGDGDFIYCLDNGTGMNKGVIEKYLLNVGNSYYNSPDFYKEQAKWKGDFTPTSQFGIGILSCFMIGHTIEIITKTETDGYISCVINGVSGNFYYKEAELIDTEKILHTGTLIKVYLNSEIEKIGNENILKWGIGMLAPPYDEEKKDYEYEISKWRNHLLFYISNFISTIPENLYVSVRLNNGTSVSLTSKPFYVLQHRINLGLDIVEDEKFLNNLISYYPYSIMEKTVKLTT
;
A
#
# COMPACT_ATOMS: atom_id res chain seq x y z
N MET A 1 4.72 16.23 -37.55
CA MET A 1 4.99 16.14 -36.10
C MET A 1 6.30 16.88 -35.88
N LYS A 2 6.24 18.08 -35.30
CA LYS A 2 7.39 18.99 -35.18
C LYS A 2 8.63 18.35 -34.56
N LEU A 3 8.49 17.46 -33.56
CA LEU A 3 9.66 16.85 -32.89
C LEU A 3 10.51 16.02 -33.86
N ILE A 4 9.87 15.10 -34.58
CA ILE A 4 10.56 14.23 -35.54
C ILE A 4 10.93 14.99 -36.82
N ASP A 5 10.13 15.98 -37.22
CA ASP A 5 10.40 16.83 -38.39
C ASP A 5 11.66 17.70 -38.15
N GLU A 6 11.85 18.25 -36.95
CA GLU A 6 13.07 18.99 -36.59
C GLU A 6 14.29 18.07 -36.53
N LEU A 7 14.15 16.86 -35.96
CA LEU A 7 15.24 15.87 -35.97
C LEU A 7 15.63 15.47 -37.40
N LYS A 8 14.64 15.29 -38.29
CA LYS A 8 14.86 15.03 -39.72
C LYS A 8 15.57 16.19 -40.40
N LYS A 9 15.11 17.43 -40.19
CA LYS A 9 15.72 18.62 -40.77
C LYS A 9 17.19 18.78 -40.36
N ARG A 10 17.54 18.42 -39.12
CA ARG A 10 18.94 18.39 -38.64
C ARG A 10 19.77 17.31 -39.34
N SER A 11 19.16 16.16 -39.63
CA SER A 11 19.80 15.11 -40.42
C SER A 11 20.06 15.48 -41.90
N GLU A 12 19.39 16.52 -42.42
CA GLU A 12 19.43 16.91 -43.84
C GLU A 12 20.32 18.15 -44.17
N ASN A 13 20.72 18.99 -43.20
CA ASN A 13 21.50 20.23 -43.43
C ASN A 13 23.00 20.12 -43.01
N ILE A 14 23.93 20.66 -43.83
CA ILE A 14 25.38 20.32 -44.09
C ILE A 14 26.42 21.21 -43.29
N PRO A 15 27.74 20.90 -43.04
CA PRO A 15 28.70 19.95 -43.69
C PRO A 15 29.39 18.88 -42.79
N ALA A 16 30.15 18.01 -43.48
CA ALA A 16 30.84 16.79 -43.03
C ALA A 16 31.63 16.89 -41.71
N GLU A 17 30.95 16.66 -40.59
CA GLU A 17 31.53 16.28 -39.31
C GLU A 17 30.71 15.13 -38.70
N ASP A 18 31.30 14.38 -37.75
CA ASP A 18 30.70 13.15 -37.20
C ASP A 18 29.32 13.35 -36.54
N ASN A 19 28.92 14.59 -36.21
CA ASN A 19 27.59 14.90 -35.66
C ASN A 19 26.44 14.65 -36.66
N ILE A 20 26.62 14.80 -37.98
CA ILE A 20 25.56 14.51 -38.97
C ILE A 20 25.21 13.02 -38.96
N LYS A 21 26.18 12.15 -38.70
CA LYS A 21 25.94 10.70 -38.64
C LYS A 21 25.01 10.36 -37.48
N ILE A 22 25.03 11.10 -36.37
CA ILE A 22 24.22 10.75 -35.21
C ILE A 22 22.76 11.17 -35.37
N ASP A 23 22.48 12.36 -35.91
CA ASP A 23 21.10 12.83 -36.11
C ASP A 23 20.33 11.92 -37.08
N LEU A 24 20.96 11.51 -38.19
CA LEU A 24 20.36 10.57 -39.14
C LEU A 24 20.11 9.19 -38.50
N LYS A 25 21.03 8.71 -37.66
CA LYS A 25 20.87 7.44 -36.92
C LYS A 25 19.74 7.52 -35.90
N LEU A 26 19.63 8.62 -35.16
CA LEU A 26 18.55 8.87 -34.21
C LEU A 26 17.21 8.93 -34.94
N TYR A 27 17.11 9.70 -36.03
CA TYR A 27 15.90 9.80 -36.84
C TYR A 27 15.46 8.43 -37.38
N THR A 28 16.38 7.69 -37.99
CA THR A 28 16.08 6.36 -38.57
C THR A 28 15.61 5.39 -37.48
N LEU A 29 16.33 5.33 -36.36
CA LEU A 29 15.98 4.46 -35.23
C LEU A 29 14.62 4.84 -34.61
N ALA A 30 14.35 6.13 -34.44
CA ALA A 30 13.08 6.61 -33.89
C ALA A 30 11.90 6.23 -34.80
N HIS A 31 12.06 6.43 -36.11
CA HIS A 31 11.04 6.07 -37.10
C HIS A 31 10.77 4.56 -37.09
N ASP A 32 11.82 3.74 -37.19
CA ASP A 32 11.69 2.28 -37.24
C ASP A 32 11.04 1.69 -35.97
N LEU A 33 11.43 2.20 -34.79
CA LEU A 33 10.86 1.73 -33.53
C LEU A 33 9.43 2.23 -33.31
N ALA A 34 9.11 3.47 -33.72
CA ALA A 34 7.74 3.98 -33.64
C ALA A 34 6.78 3.14 -34.48
N GLU A 35 7.15 2.77 -35.72
CA GLU A 35 6.30 1.91 -36.56
C GLU A 35 6.07 0.52 -35.96
N LYS A 36 7.12 -0.09 -35.39
CA LYS A 36 6.97 -1.37 -34.66
C LYS A 36 6.07 -1.20 -33.41
N ALA A 37 6.21 -0.09 -32.69
CA ALA A 37 5.40 0.20 -31.50
C ALA A 37 3.91 0.42 -31.82
N LYS A 38 3.58 1.10 -32.93
CA LYS A 38 2.18 1.30 -33.36
C LYS A 38 1.43 -0.03 -33.51
N SER A 39 2.06 -0.99 -34.19
CA SER A 39 1.51 -2.35 -34.37
C SER A 39 1.34 -3.10 -33.04
N HIS A 40 2.23 -2.85 -32.07
CA HIS A 40 2.13 -3.41 -30.73
C HIS A 40 0.97 -2.79 -29.93
N LEU A 41 0.85 -1.46 -29.91
CA LEU A 41 -0.16 -0.74 -29.12
C LEU A 41 -1.60 -1.07 -29.53
N SER A 42 -1.85 -1.46 -30.79
CA SER A 42 -3.19 -1.88 -31.22
C SER A 42 -3.70 -3.13 -30.48
N ARG A 43 -2.81 -3.91 -29.84
CA ARG A 43 -3.18 -5.06 -29.01
C ARG A 43 -3.85 -4.65 -27.70
N ILE A 44 -3.68 -3.42 -27.22
CA ILE A 44 -4.24 -2.96 -25.94
C ILE A 44 -5.76 -3.14 -25.91
N VAL A 45 -6.46 -2.86 -27.03
CA VAL A 45 -7.91 -3.04 -27.15
C VAL A 45 -8.34 -4.49 -26.93
N ALA A 46 -7.52 -5.46 -27.32
CA ALA A 46 -7.80 -6.87 -27.12
C ALA A 46 -7.47 -7.34 -25.70
N VAL A 47 -6.41 -6.80 -25.08
CA VAL A 47 -5.98 -7.19 -23.72
C VAL A 47 -6.83 -6.51 -22.64
N LEU A 48 -7.18 -5.25 -22.84
CA LEU A 48 -7.92 -4.40 -21.90
C LEU A 48 -9.21 -3.88 -22.57
N PRO A 49 -10.20 -4.75 -22.84
CA PRO A 49 -11.35 -4.41 -23.68
C PRO A 49 -12.27 -3.34 -23.09
N GLU A 50 -12.25 -3.12 -21.77
CA GLU A 50 -13.05 -2.08 -21.10
C GLU A 50 -12.34 -0.74 -20.98
N PHE A 51 -11.03 -0.67 -21.25
CA PHE A 51 -10.26 0.56 -21.19
C PHE A 51 -10.57 1.49 -22.36
N ASP A 52 -10.29 2.79 -22.16
CA ASP A 52 -10.26 3.78 -23.22
C ASP A 52 -9.04 3.57 -24.14
N ILE A 53 -9.01 4.25 -25.28
CA ILE A 53 -8.04 4.01 -26.35
C ILE A 53 -6.63 4.42 -25.92
N HIS A 54 -5.70 3.47 -25.88
CA HIS A 54 -4.26 3.71 -25.68
C HIS A 54 -3.44 3.26 -26.90
N ASP A 55 -4.01 3.35 -28.10
CA ASP A 55 -3.34 2.93 -29.33
C ASP A 55 -2.46 4.06 -29.91
N GLN A 56 -2.03 3.91 -31.17
CA GLN A 56 -1.23 4.92 -31.86
C GLN A 56 -1.83 6.33 -31.79
N ASN A 57 -3.15 6.49 -31.84
CA ASN A 57 -3.78 7.82 -31.84
C ASN A 57 -3.51 8.54 -30.52
N HIS A 58 -3.44 7.79 -29.42
CA HIS A 58 -3.05 8.34 -28.13
C HIS A 58 -1.59 8.79 -28.13
N SER A 59 -0.66 7.96 -28.59
CA SER A 59 0.76 8.34 -28.70
C SER A 59 0.96 9.59 -29.56
N GLU A 60 0.22 9.71 -30.68
CA GLU A 60 0.26 10.89 -31.54
C GLU A 60 -0.25 12.15 -30.83
N LYS A 61 -1.31 12.02 -30.01
CA LYS A 61 -1.78 13.13 -29.16
C LYS A 61 -0.83 13.50 -28.04
N VAL A 62 -0.15 12.53 -27.43
CA VAL A 62 0.91 12.82 -26.45
C VAL A 62 2.03 13.63 -27.12
N ILE A 63 2.44 13.26 -28.34
CA ILE A 63 3.41 14.04 -29.13
C ILE A 63 2.89 15.45 -29.42
N GLU A 64 1.65 15.58 -29.91
CA GLU A 64 1.04 16.88 -30.17
C GLU A 64 0.97 17.75 -28.90
N ASN A 65 0.68 17.16 -27.74
CA ASN A 65 0.64 17.87 -26.46
C ASN A 65 2.03 18.38 -26.08
N MET A 66 3.07 17.53 -26.17
CA MET A 66 4.46 17.96 -25.96
C MET A 66 4.82 19.11 -26.92
N GLU A 67 4.45 19.00 -28.20
CA GLU A 67 4.74 20.01 -29.22
C GLU A 67 4.06 21.35 -28.96
N LYS A 68 2.81 21.33 -28.49
CA LYS A 68 2.06 22.54 -28.13
C LYS A 68 2.61 23.20 -26.87
N LEU A 69 3.02 22.41 -25.87
CA LEU A 69 3.64 22.92 -24.66
C LEU A 69 5.00 23.57 -24.97
N LEU A 70 5.85 22.86 -25.71
CA LEU A 70 7.21 23.31 -26.01
C LEU A 70 7.25 24.48 -27.02
N GLY A 71 6.27 24.59 -27.91
CA GLY A 71 6.19 25.70 -28.86
C GLY A 71 7.45 25.83 -29.71
N ASP A 72 8.05 27.03 -29.71
CA ASP A 72 9.28 27.31 -30.46
C ASP A 72 10.56 26.76 -29.80
N THR A 73 10.52 26.46 -28.49
CA THR A 73 11.65 25.88 -27.74
C THR A 73 12.09 24.52 -28.30
N ILE A 74 11.25 23.86 -29.10
CA ILE A 74 11.61 22.63 -29.84
C ILE A 74 12.91 22.82 -30.64
N GLN A 75 13.12 24.00 -31.22
CA GLN A 75 14.30 24.30 -32.03
C GLN A 75 15.59 24.33 -31.19
N ASP A 76 15.47 24.61 -29.89
CA ASP A 76 16.60 24.71 -28.95
C ASP A 76 16.94 23.37 -28.27
N LEU A 77 16.08 22.36 -28.39
CA LEU A 77 16.30 21.04 -27.81
C LEU A 77 17.50 20.34 -28.45
N SER A 78 18.21 19.51 -27.69
CA SER A 78 19.21 18.59 -28.25
C SER A 78 18.55 17.53 -29.13
N SER A 79 19.31 16.96 -30.07
CA SER A 79 18.80 15.89 -30.94
C SER A 79 18.37 14.65 -30.14
N TYR A 80 19.01 14.41 -28.99
CA TYR A 80 18.64 13.37 -28.05
C TYR A 80 17.34 13.67 -27.30
N GLU A 81 17.09 14.92 -26.89
CA GLU A 81 15.81 15.29 -26.28
C GLU A 81 14.66 15.13 -27.28
N LEU A 82 14.84 15.57 -28.55
CA LEU A 82 13.87 15.35 -29.62
C LEU A 82 13.57 13.86 -29.83
N PHE A 83 14.63 13.04 -29.92
CA PHE A 83 14.55 11.59 -30.06
C PHE A 83 13.79 10.94 -28.89
N LEU A 84 14.17 11.27 -27.65
CA LEU A 84 13.60 10.67 -26.45
C LEU A 84 12.14 11.08 -26.25
N LEU A 85 11.80 12.36 -26.43
CA LEU A 85 10.41 12.84 -26.35
C LEU A 85 9.52 12.08 -27.33
N TYR A 86 9.92 12.06 -28.61
CA TYR A 86 9.16 11.38 -29.67
C TYR A 86 8.97 9.88 -29.39
N LEU A 87 10.05 9.16 -29.07
CA LEU A 87 9.98 7.72 -28.93
C LEU A 87 9.33 7.29 -27.59
N SER A 88 9.45 8.10 -26.54
CA SER A 88 8.81 7.82 -25.25
C SER A 88 7.28 7.82 -25.36
N ALA A 89 6.70 8.71 -26.18
CA ALA A 89 5.26 8.74 -26.41
C ALA A 89 4.71 7.44 -27.02
N TYR A 90 5.49 6.75 -27.86
CA TYR A 90 5.09 5.45 -28.44
C TYR A 90 5.37 4.24 -27.54
N LEU A 91 6.28 4.36 -26.58
CA LEU A 91 6.75 3.22 -25.78
C LEU A 91 6.31 3.24 -24.31
N HIS A 92 5.86 4.36 -23.76
CA HIS A 92 5.46 4.45 -22.35
C HIS A 92 4.34 3.47 -21.97
N ASP A 93 3.34 3.37 -22.84
CA ASP A 93 2.20 2.45 -22.71
C ASP A 93 2.42 1.07 -23.29
N SER A 94 3.62 0.77 -23.81
CA SER A 94 3.92 -0.55 -24.38
C SER A 94 3.65 -1.67 -23.37
N GLY A 95 3.82 -1.40 -22.08
CA GLY A 95 3.42 -2.31 -21.01
C GLY A 95 1.93 -2.69 -21.06
N MET A 96 0.99 -1.82 -21.43
CA MET A 96 -0.45 -2.15 -21.38
C MET A 96 -0.88 -3.31 -22.31
N ALA A 97 -0.03 -3.70 -23.27
CA ALA A 97 -0.26 -4.83 -24.18
C ALA A 97 0.73 -6.00 -23.95
N PRO A 98 0.65 -6.74 -22.83
CA PRO A 98 1.39 -7.98 -22.71
C PRO A 98 1.11 -8.95 -23.86
N SER A 99 2.13 -9.72 -24.20
CA SER A 99 2.03 -10.82 -25.15
C SER A 99 1.14 -11.96 -24.63
N ASP A 100 0.78 -12.88 -25.53
CA ASP A 100 -0.03 -14.04 -25.16
C ASP A 100 0.71 -14.98 -24.19
N PHE A 101 2.04 -15.08 -24.29
CA PHE A 101 2.83 -15.91 -23.36
C PHE A 101 2.91 -15.30 -21.96
N GLU A 102 2.89 -13.97 -21.83
CA GLU A 102 2.78 -13.29 -20.53
C GLU A 102 1.39 -13.50 -19.93
N ILE A 103 0.33 -13.31 -20.74
CA ILE A 103 -1.05 -13.57 -20.31
C ILE A 103 -1.22 -15.03 -19.88
N ASN A 104 -0.67 -15.99 -20.63
CA ASN A 104 -0.72 -17.40 -20.30
C ASN A 104 0.08 -17.71 -19.02
N THR A 105 1.22 -17.05 -18.82
CA THR A 105 2.00 -17.13 -17.57
C THR A 105 1.20 -16.61 -16.39
N MET A 106 0.46 -15.51 -16.55
CA MET A 106 -0.46 -15.02 -15.52
C MET A 106 -1.59 -16.03 -15.27
N LYS A 107 -2.30 -16.49 -16.31
CA LYS A 107 -3.38 -17.49 -16.24
C LYS A 107 -2.96 -18.78 -15.57
N LEU A 108 -1.69 -19.19 -15.74
CA LEU A 108 -1.13 -20.36 -15.08
C LEU A 108 -1.36 -20.32 -13.56
N THR A 109 -1.32 -19.14 -12.93
CA THR A 109 -1.49 -18.96 -11.48
C THR A 109 -2.94 -18.98 -10.98
N GLU A 110 -3.92 -18.94 -11.89
CA GLU A 110 -5.30 -18.59 -11.55
C GLU A 110 -6.13 -19.82 -11.18
N GLY A 111 -6.03 -20.23 -9.92
CA GLY A 111 -6.75 -21.40 -9.45
C GLY A 111 -6.62 -21.65 -7.95
N ASN A 112 -7.67 -22.25 -7.41
CA ASN A 112 -7.70 -22.83 -6.07
C ASN A 112 -8.33 -24.24 -6.11
N GLU A 113 -8.50 -24.86 -4.94
CA GLU A 113 -9.06 -26.22 -4.85
C GLU A 113 -10.51 -26.31 -5.34
N LYS A 114 -11.28 -25.23 -5.27
CA LYS A 114 -12.71 -25.17 -5.66
C LYS A 114 -12.90 -24.73 -7.10
N PHE A 115 -12.20 -23.69 -7.54
CA PHE A 115 -12.33 -23.11 -8.87
C PHE A 115 -10.98 -23.09 -9.58
N PHE A 116 -10.96 -23.67 -10.77
CA PHE A 116 -9.80 -23.74 -11.67
C PHE A 116 -10.33 -23.93 -13.09
N ASP A 117 -9.62 -23.41 -14.10
CA ASP A 117 -10.13 -23.41 -15.48
C ASP A 117 -9.86 -24.74 -16.20
N ASN A 118 -8.85 -25.53 -15.76
CA ASN A 118 -8.39 -26.80 -16.33
C ASN A 118 -7.08 -27.29 -15.64
N ASP A 119 -6.54 -28.45 -16.07
CA ASP A 119 -5.23 -29.00 -15.65
C ASP A 119 -4.01 -28.13 -16.03
N PHE A 120 -4.24 -27.03 -16.76
CA PHE A 120 -3.18 -26.08 -17.07
C PHE A 120 -2.84 -25.21 -15.86
N THR A 121 -3.85 -24.77 -15.11
CA THR A 121 -3.69 -23.88 -13.94
C THR A 121 -3.08 -24.60 -12.73
N ILE A 122 -2.31 -23.87 -11.94
CA ILE A 122 -1.85 -24.32 -10.62
C ILE A 122 -2.78 -23.79 -9.54
N LYS A 123 -3.05 -24.63 -8.54
CA LYS A 123 -3.99 -24.33 -7.45
C LYS A 123 -3.28 -23.62 -6.30
N ASN A 124 -2.74 -22.42 -6.55
CA ASN A 124 -1.84 -21.73 -5.62
C ASN A 124 -2.35 -20.38 -5.09
N ASP A 125 -3.62 -20.02 -5.32
CA ASP A 125 -4.20 -18.82 -4.73
C ASP A 125 -4.15 -18.88 -3.19
N ALA A 126 -3.78 -17.76 -2.56
CA ALA A 126 -3.61 -17.58 -1.10
C ALA A 126 -2.59 -18.55 -0.45
N LYS A 127 -1.65 -19.08 -1.25
CA LYS A 127 -0.53 -19.92 -0.79
C LYS A 127 0.79 -19.22 -1.08
N SER A 128 1.87 -19.72 -0.46
CA SER A 128 3.20 -19.14 -0.64
C SER A 128 3.56 -19.09 -2.13
N PRO A 129 4.05 -17.94 -2.63
CA PRO A 129 4.63 -17.88 -3.96
C PRO A 129 5.77 -18.91 -4.10
N TYR A 130 5.97 -19.39 -5.32
CA TYR A 130 7.04 -20.32 -5.61
C TYR A 130 8.40 -19.65 -5.41
N LYS A 131 9.39 -20.43 -4.96
CA LYS A 131 10.79 -19.99 -5.04
C LYS A 131 11.19 -19.93 -6.51
N PHE A 132 12.19 -19.10 -6.82
CA PHE A 132 12.66 -18.92 -8.20
C PHE A 132 13.05 -20.26 -8.87
N SER A 133 13.74 -21.15 -8.16
CA SER A 133 14.14 -22.47 -8.69
C SER A 133 12.94 -23.33 -9.10
N ASP A 134 11.92 -23.37 -8.24
CA ASP A 134 10.73 -24.21 -8.44
C ASP A 134 9.83 -23.60 -9.53
N GLY A 135 9.70 -22.27 -9.54
CA GLY A 135 9.03 -21.52 -10.59
C GLY A 135 9.68 -21.74 -11.95
N LYS A 136 11.02 -21.66 -12.01
CA LYS A 136 11.79 -21.91 -13.24
C LYS A 136 11.55 -23.33 -13.77
N ALA A 137 11.65 -24.34 -12.91
CA ALA A 137 11.38 -25.73 -13.30
C ALA A 137 9.94 -25.92 -13.82
N LEU A 138 8.96 -25.23 -13.21
CA LEU A 138 7.57 -25.26 -13.66
C LEU A 138 7.41 -24.62 -15.05
N ILE A 139 7.96 -23.42 -15.27
CA ILE A 139 7.94 -22.73 -16.56
C ILE A 139 8.60 -23.59 -17.64
N GLU A 140 9.74 -24.21 -17.34
CA GLU A 140 10.44 -25.13 -18.24
C GLU A 140 9.61 -26.38 -18.59
N SER A 141 8.84 -26.91 -17.64
CA SER A 141 7.93 -28.04 -17.90
C SER A 141 6.73 -27.67 -18.78
N LYS A 142 6.35 -26.37 -18.79
CA LYS A 142 5.15 -25.86 -19.49
C LYS A 142 5.46 -25.07 -20.77
N LYS A 143 6.72 -25.03 -21.23
CA LYS A 143 7.17 -24.27 -22.43
C LYS A 143 6.24 -24.39 -23.63
N LYS A 144 5.88 -25.63 -23.98
CA LYS A 144 5.04 -25.93 -25.15
C LYS A 144 3.67 -25.26 -25.07
N SER A 145 3.09 -25.19 -23.87
CA SER A 145 1.79 -24.55 -23.63
C SER A 145 1.87 -23.03 -23.50
N LEU A 146 3.00 -22.50 -23.00
CA LEU A 146 3.17 -21.06 -22.76
C LEU A 146 3.53 -20.29 -24.04
N TYR A 147 4.51 -20.77 -24.81
CA TYR A 147 5.05 -20.05 -25.98
C TYR A 147 5.43 -20.95 -27.16
N ASN A 148 5.14 -22.26 -27.09
CA ASN A 148 5.44 -23.28 -28.10
C ASN A 148 6.95 -23.48 -28.39
N SER A 149 7.61 -22.50 -29.02
CA SER A 149 9.06 -22.46 -29.25
C SER A 149 9.59 -21.04 -29.16
N PHE A 150 10.84 -20.90 -28.68
CA PHE A 150 11.48 -19.59 -28.56
C PHE A 150 11.64 -18.91 -29.94
N ASN A 151 12.06 -19.66 -30.97
CA ASN A 151 12.16 -19.16 -32.34
C ASN A 151 10.81 -18.65 -32.90
N GLY A 152 9.68 -19.24 -32.47
CA GLY A 152 8.35 -18.74 -32.84
C GLY A 152 7.99 -17.42 -32.17
N SER A 153 8.60 -17.14 -31.03
CA SER A 153 8.41 -15.93 -30.21
C SER A 153 9.31 -14.76 -30.65
N GLU A 154 10.32 -15.00 -31.49
CA GLU A 154 11.24 -13.97 -32.01
C GLU A 154 10.53 -12.86 -32.82
N LYS A 155 9.29 -13.10 -33.26
CA LYS A 155 8.46 -12.08 -33.90
C LYS A 155 7.96 -10.99 -32.92
N TRP A 156 8.06 -11.23 -31.62
CA TRP A 156 7.72 -10.25 -30.60
C TRP A 156 8.79 -9.16 -30.53
N ILE A 157 8.39 -7.91 -30.70
CA ILE A 157 9.31 -6.75 -30.72
C ILE A 157 10.19 -6.65 -29.46
N PHE A 158 9.67 -7.04 -28.29
CA PHE A 158 10.38 -6.95 -27.00
C PHE A 158 10.93 -8.30 -26.53
N ILE A 159 11.18 -9.25 -27.45
CA ILE A 159 11.70 -10.57 -27.08
C ILE A 159 13.08 -10.46 -26.43
N HIS A 160 13.35 -11.33 -25.46
CA HIS A 160 14.63 -11.36 -24.77
C HIS A 160 15.73 -11.87 -25.69
N LYS A 161 16.98 -11.56 -25.33
CA LYS A 161 18.16 -11.80 -26.17
C LYS A 161 18.48 -13.29 -26.40
N ASN A 162 18.02 -14.17 -25.52
CA ASN A 162 18.13 -15.63 -25.58
C ASN A 162 16.98 -16.27 -24.75
N GLU A 163 16.78 -17.58 -24.91
CA GLU A 163 15.70 -18.30 -24.21
C GLU A 163 15.90 -18.36 -22.69
N GLU A 164 17.14 -18.34 -22.20
CA GLU A 164 17.42 -18.39 -20.76
C GLU A 164 16.90 -17.13 -20.04
N ASP A 165 17.21 -15.94 -20.58
CA ASP A 165 16.69 -14.67 -20.06
C ASP A 165 15.17 -14.58 -20.21
N PHE A 166 14.62 -15.16 -21.28
CA PHE A 166 13.17 -15.24 -21.48
C PHE A 166 12.48 -16.09 -20.42
N ILE A 167 13.02 -17.27 -20.10
CA ILE A 167 12.49 -18.15 -19.04
C ILE A 167 12.62 -17.47 -17.68
N LYS A 168 13.75 -16.81 -17.41
CA LYS A 168 13.94 -16.03 -16.19
C LYS A 168 12.83 -14.97 -16.05
N TYR A 169 12.58 -14.20 -17.11
CA TYR A 169 11.52 -13.20 -17.13
C TYR A 169 10.12 -13.78 -16.86
N LEU A 170 9.75 -14.88 -17.53
CA LEU A 170 8.46 -15.53 -17.27
C LEU A 170 8.36 -16.08 -15.84
N THR A 171 9.48 -16.54 -15.28
CA THR A 171 9.54 -17.01 -13.89
C THR A 171 9.32 -15.86 -12.91
N GLU A 172 9.95 -14.70 -13.13
CA GLU A 172 9.75 -13.49 -12.33
C GLU A 172 8.30 -13.01 -12.42
N LEU A 173 7.75 -12.88 -13.63
CA LEU A 173 6.34 -12.54 -13.86
C LEU A 173 5.38 -13.48 -13.14
N PHE A 174 5.64 -14.79 -13.22
CA PHE A 174 4.83 -15.81 -12.56
C PHE A 174 4.81 -15.62 -11.04
N ILE A 175 5.97 -15.41 -10.41
CA ILE A 175 6.09 -15.21 -8.96
C ILE A 175 5.49 -13.87 -8.53
N GLU A 176 5.77 -12.79 -9.26
CA GLU A 176 5.24 -11.47 -8.99
C GLU A 176 3.71 -11.45 -9.07
N TYR A 177 3.13 -12.11 -10.09
CA TYR A 177 1.69 -12.19 -10.23
C TYR A 177 1.06 -13.06 -9.13
N GLN A 178 1.70 -14.16 -8.71
CA GLN A 178 1.26 -14.92 -7.53
C GLN A 178 1.22 -14.05 -6.26
N GLU A 179 2.31 -13.31 -5.98
CA GLU A 179 2.36 -12.41 -4.82
C GLU A 179 1.30 -11.32 -4.94
N PHE A 180 1.10 -10.73 -6.12
CA PHE A 180 0.05 -9.75 -6.33
C PHE A 180 -1.35 -10.29 -6.03
N ARG A 181 -1.68 -11.46 -6.60
CA ARG A 181 -2.98 -12.15 -6.43
C ARG A 181 -3.29 -12.46 -4.97
N ASN A 182 -2.27 -12.80 -4.17
CA ASN A 182 -2.46 -13.09 -2.75
C ASN A 182 -3.02 -11.89 -1.96
N GLY A 183 -2.87 -10.66 -2.47
CA GLY A 183 -3.53 -9.48 -1.91
C GLY A 183 -5.06 -9.47 -2.02
N PHE A 184 -5.63 -10.30 -2.89
CA PHE A 184 -7.08 -10.39 -3.16
C PHE A 184 -7.72 -11.63 -2.51
N LYS A 185 -7.13 -12.11 -1.40
CA LYS A 185 -7.59 -13.32 -0.69
C LYS A 185 -9.09 -13.26 -0.36
N LYS A 186 -9.60 -12.09 0.03
CA LYS A 186 -11.01 -11.90 0.42
C LYS A 186 -11.94 -11.97 -0.78
N GLU A 187 -11.59 -11.29 -1.87
CA GLU A 187 -12.34 -11.27 -3.12
C GLU A 187 -12.40 -12.68 -3.72
N LEU A 188 -11.25 -13.35 -3.83
CA LEU A 188 -11.15 -14.74 -4.30
C LEU A 188 -11.95 -15.70 -3.41
N GLY A 189 -11.92 -15.51 -2.09
CA GLY A 189 -12.71 -16.29 -1.13
C GLY A 189 -14.22 -16.04 -1.21
N SER A 190 -14.65 -14.91 -1.76
CA SER A 190 -16.07 -14.57 -1.96
C SER A 190 -16.69 -15.19 -3.22
N ALA A 191 -15.87 -15.83 -4.07
CA ALA A 191 -16.35 -16.51 -5.25
C ALA A 191 -17.18 -17.74 -4.86
N ASP A 192 -18.44 -17.77 -5.29
CA ASP A 192 -19.41 -18.84 -5.06
C ASP A 192 -19.76 -19.61 -6.35
N THR A 193 -19.45 -19.02 -7.52
CA THR A 193 -19.67 -19.60 -8.85
C THR A 193 -18.41 -19.48 -9.70
N LEU A 194 -18.27 -20.37 -10.69
CA LEU A 194 -17.15 -20.32 -11.64
C LEU A 194 -17.12 -19.00 -12.43
N GLN A 195 -18.29 -18.45 -12.77
CA GLN A 195 -18.38 -17.18 -13.50
C GLN A 195 -17.84 -16.03 -12.65
N LYS A 196 -18.28 -15.92 -11.39
CA LYS A 196 -17.77 -14.89 -10.47
C LYS A 196 -16.26 -15.03 -10.24
N PHE A 197 -15.74 -16.25 -10.14
CA PHE A 197 -14.30 -16.49 -10.05
C PHE A 197 -13.54 -15.99 -11.30
N LYS A 198 -14.08 -16.25 -12.51
CA LYS A 198 -13.50 -15.75 -13.76
C LYS A 198 -13.51 -14.22 -13.82
N ASP A 199 -14.60 -13.58 -13.41
CA ASP A 199 -14.71 -12.12 -13.40
C ASP A 199 -13.71 -11.49 -12.41
N ILE A 200 -13.50 -12.11 -11.24
CA ILE A 200 -12.46 -11.69 -10.28
C ILE A 200 -11.06 -11.86 -10.88
N ASN A 201 -10.77 -12.98 -11.56
CA ASN A 201 -9.47 -13.21 -12.19
C ASN A 201 -9.19 -12.19 -13.31
N ASP A 202 -10.20 -11.89 -14.14
CA ASP A 202 -10.09 -10.86 -15.17
C ASP A 202 -9.78 -9.49 -14.54
N TYR A 203 -10.50 -9.13 -13.47
CA TYR A 203 -10.24 -7.91 -12.72
C TYR A 203 -8.81 -7.86 -12.16
N ILE A 204 -8.36 -8.91 -11.45
CA ILE A 204 -7.00 -8.94 -10.86
C ILE A 204 -5.93 -8.86 -11.94
N ARG A 205 -6.12 -9.54 -13.08
CA ARG A 205 -5.18 -9.48 -14.21
C ARG A 205 -5.08 -8.08 -14.80
N VAL A 206 -6.23 -7.46 -15.08
CA VAL A 206 -6.30 -6.08 -15.59
C VAL A 206 -5.64 -5.12 -14.60
N ASP A 207 -5.93 -5.27 -13.30
CA ASP A 207 -5.35 -4.46 -12.25
C ASP A 207 -3.83 -4.61 -12.20
N PHE A 208 -3.32 -5.84 -12.25
CA PHE A 208 -1.88 -6.13 -12.30
C PHE A 208 -1.20 -5.49 -13.51
N ILE A 209 -1.76 -5.67 -14.71
CA ILE A 209 -1.26 -5.07 -15.95
C ILE A 209 -1.21 -3.54 -15.79
N ARG A 210 -2.29 -2.94 -15.28
CA ARG A 210 -2.40 -1.50 -15.08
C ARG A 210 -1.42 -0.97 -14.06
N ILE A 211 -1.24 -1.57 -12.90
CA ILE A 211 -0.32 -1.00 -11.90
C ILE A 211 1.16 -1.26 -12.23
N THR A 212 1.46 -2.21 -13.11
CA THR A 212 2.84 -2.57 -13.47
C THR A 212 3.27 -2.12 -14.87
N HIS A 213 2.38 -1.56 -15.69
CA HIS A 213 2.69 -1.28 -17.11
C HIS A 213 3.94 -0.41 -17.31
N HIS A 214 4.13 0.65 -16.53
CA HIS A 214 5.32 1.50 -16.60
C HIS A 214 6.62 0.72 -16.28
N LYS A 215 6.59 -0.23 -15.35
CA LYS A 215 7.74 -1.11 -15.05
C LYS A 215 7.98 -2.14 -16.16
N ARG A 216 6.90 -2.65 -16.75
CA ARG A 216 7.01 -3.59 -17.88
C ARG A 216 7.49 -2.90 -19.15
N ALA A 217 7.05 -1.66 -19.40
CA ALA A 217 7.55 -0.80 -20.47
C ALA A 217 9.07 -0.58 -20.32
N GLU A 218 9.57 -0.35 -19.10
CA GLU A 218 11.02 -0.29 -18.83
C GLU A 218 11.73 -1.56 -19.34
N GLN A 219 11.24 -2.74 -18.96
CA GLN A 219 11.85 -4.01 -19.34
C GLN A 219 11.77 -4.24 -20.85
N TYR A 220 10.63 -3.90 -21.47
CA TYR A 220 10.43 -4.00 -22.92
C TYR A 220 11.43 -3.12 -23.68
N ILE A 221 11.60 -1.87 -23.26
CA ILE A 221 12.53 -0.93 -23.91
C ILE A 221 13.98 -1.38 -23.70
N LYS A 222 14.32 -1.91 -22.52
CA LYS A 222 15.64 -2.53 -22.28
C LYS A 222 15.90 -3.73 -23.19
N ASN A 223 14.89 -4.50 -23.55
CA ASN A 223 15.02 -5.59 -24.52
C ASN A 223 15.30 -5.08 -25.95
N LEU A 224 15.02 -3.82 -26.26
CA LEU A 224 15.40 -3.18 -27.52
C LEU A 224 16.87 -2.75 -27.58
N GLU A 225 17.67 -2.96 -26.51
CA GLU A 225 19.09 -2.55 -26.42
C GLU A 225 19.91 -2.91 -27.68
N ARG A 226 19.65 -4.07 -28.28
CA ARG A 226 20.33 -4.53 -29.51
C ARG A 226 20.08 -3.59 -30.70
N GLU A 227 18.84 -3.15 -30.91
CA GLU A 227 18.47 -2.26 -32.01
C GLU A 227 19.18 -0.90 -31.88
N PHE A 228 19.21 -0.36 -30.66
CA PHE A 228 19.94 0.86 -30.34
C PHE A 228 21.45 0.71 -30.56
N SER A 229 22.03 -0.39 -30.04
CA SER A 229 23.47 -0.65 -30.09
C SER A 229 23.99 -0.96 -31.50
N ASN A 230 23.13 -1.46 -32.39
CA ASN A 230 23.47 -1.70 -33.79
C ASN A 230 23.52 -0.38 -34.58
N GLN A 231 22.55 0.51 -34.36
CA GLN A 231 22.46 1.81 -35.05
C GLN A 231 23.50 2.81 -34.50
N ILE A 232 23.64 2.92 -33.18
CA ILE A 232 24.45 3.93 -32.50
C ILE A 232 25.79 3.34 -32.06
N GLN A 233 26.89 3.96 -32.49
CA GLN A 233 28.26 3.54 -32.16
C GLN A 233 29.01 4.62 -31.36
N PRO A 234 29.87 4.24 -30.39
CA PRO A 234 30.09 2.88 -29.92
C PRO A 234 28.84 2.29 -29.24
N SER A 235 28.68 0.97 -29.34
CA SER A 235 27.49 0.23 -28.85
C SER A 235 27.10 0.56 -27.40
N ALA A 236 28.08 0.88 -26.55
CA ALA A 236 27.84 1.33 -25.18
C ALA A 236 26.94 2.57 -25.09
N LEU A 237 27.02 3.50 -26.05
CA LEU A 237 26.15 4.68 -26.10
C LEU A 237 24.72 4.31 -26.50
N GLY A 238 24.55 3.42 -27.48
CA GLY A 238 23.22 2.91 -27.86
C GLY A 238 22.54 2.21 -26.70
N LYS A 239 23.27 1.36 -25.97
CA LYS A 239 22.82 0.75 -24.72
C LYS A 239 22.39 1.79 -23.69
N LYS A 240 23.22 2.80 -23.44
CA LYS A 240 22.89 3.86 -22.49
C LYS A 240 21.63 4.61 -22.88
N LEU A 241 21.47 4.98 -24.16
CA LEU A 241 20.29 5.69 -24.65
C LEU A 241 19.01 4.84 -24.50
N SER A 242 19.07 3.54 -24.78
CA SER A 242 17.95 2.61 -24.54
C SER A 242 17.56 2.54 -23.06
N HIS A 243 18.55 2.47 -22.16
CA HIS A 243 18.28 2.41 -20.72
C HIS A 243 17.71 3.73 -20.19
N ASP A 244 18.25 4.87 -20.63
CA ASP A 244 17.75 6.19 -20.23
C ASP A 244 16.31 6.40 -20.76
N LEU A 245 15.99 5.97 -21.99
CA LEU A 245 14.61 5.96 -22.52
C LEU A 245 13.68 5.06 -21.70
N ALA A 246 14.16 3.87 -21.30
CA ALA A 246 13.40 2.96 -20.46
C ALA A 246 13.06 3.57 -19.10
N GLU A 247 14.02 4.28 -18.47
CA GLU A 247 13.79 5.00 -17.22
C GLU A 247 12.82 6.16 -17.38
N VAL A 248 12.93 6.94 -18.47
CA VAL A 248 11.98 8.01 -18.83
C VAL A 248 10.57 7.44 -18.97
N CYS A 249 10.41 6.36 -19.72
CA CYS A 249 9.12 5.71 -19.89
C CYS A 249 8.61 5.15 -18.56
N ARG A 250 9.45 4.53 -17.72
CA ARG A 250 9.00 4.09 -16.40
C ARG A 250 8.50 5.22 -15.52
N ALA A 251 9.15 6.38 -15.61
CA ALA A 251 8.88 7.51 -14.74
C ALA A 251 7.43 8.00 -14.84
N HIS A 252 6.69 7.73 -15.92
CA HIS A 252 5.31 8.22 -16.04
C HIS A 252 4.34 7.60 -15.03
N GLY A 253 4.59 6.35 -14.59
CA GLY A 253 3.79 5.67 -13.57
C GLY A 253 4.35 5.75 -12.14
N GLU A 254 5.48 6.42 -11.93
CA GLU A 254 6.13 6.54 -10.62
C GLU A 254 5.71 7.84 -9.89
N ASN A 255 6.03 7.95 -8.60
CA ASN A 255 5.88 9.21 -7.85
C ASN A 255 6.89 10.26 -8.35
N ILE A 256 6.60 11.56 -8.18
CA ILE A 256 7.52 12.64 -8.55
C ILE A 256 8.90 12.54 -7.89
N ASP A 257 9.02 11.92 -6.71
CA ASP A 257 10.31 11.68 -6.06
C ASP A 257 11.23 10.80 -6.92
N TYR A 258 10.66 9.92 -7.76
CA TYR A 258 11.42 9.12 -8.71
C TYR A 258 12.14 9.97 -9.75
N LEU A 259 11.61 11.14 -10.11
CA LEU A 259 12.25 12.05 -11.07
C LEU A 259 13.42 12.81 -10.43
N GLU A 260 13.49 12.93 -9.10
CA GLU A 260 14.54 13.73 -8.45
C GLU A 260 15.96 13.20 -8.68
N LYS A 261 16.10 11.89 -8.90
CA LYS A 261 17.37 11.23 -9.19
C LYS A 261 17.84 11.38 -10.65
N PHE A 262 17.01 11.93 -11.54
CA PHE A 262 17.32 11.99 -12.97
C PHE A 262 18.46 12.97 -13.25
N ASN A 263 19.37 12.54 -14.13
CA ASN A 263 20.45 13.40 -14.58
C ASN A 263 19.93 14.45 -15.57
N LYS A 264 20.26 15.71 -15.31
CA LYS A 264 19.84 16.88 -16.09
C LYS A 264 20.82 17.25 -17.21
N ASN A 265 22.02 16.67 -17.18
CA ASN A 265 23.12 16.99 -18.09
C ASN A 265 23.80 15.71 -18.59
N VAL A 266 23.00 14.83 -19.21
CA VAL A 266 23.52 13.61 -19.83
C VAL A 266 24.19 13.94 -21.15
N LYS A 267 25.38 13.38 -21.37
CA LYS A 267 26.11 13.49 -22.63
C LYS A 267 26.22 12.10 -23.26
N TYR A 268 25.79 11.98 -24.51
CA TYR A 268 25.96 10.77 -25.32
C TYR A 268 27.11 10.98 -26.30
N TYR A 269 26.82 11.22 -27.57
CA TYR A 269 27.79 11.56 -28.60
C TYR A 269 27.75 13.07 -28.91
N GLY A 270 28.90 13.68 -29.16
CA GLY A 270 29.01 15.12 -29.44
C GLY A 270 28.96 16.00 -28.18
N SER A 271 28.74 17.29 -28.38
CA SER A 271 28.77 18.32 -27.32
C SER A 271 27.41 18.60 -26.67
N GLN A 272 26.32 18.07 -27.23
CA GLN A 272 24.96 18.29 -26.75
C GLN A 272 24.78 17.70 -25.34
N SER A 273 24.00 18.41 -24.52
CA SER A 273 23.56 17.98 -23.19
C SER A 273 22.07 17.63 -23.26
N THR A 274 21.65 16.61 -22.53
CA THR A 274 20.26 16.12 -22.49
C THR A 274 19.75 16.15 -21.06
N ASN A 275 18.60 16.80 -20.86
CA ASN A 275 17.93 16.82 -19.57
C ASN A 275 16.86 15.71 -19.48
N LEU A 276 17.24 14.54 -18.94
CA LEU A 276 16.30 13.41 -18.81
C LEU A 276 15.14 13.72 -17.85
N GLN A 277 15.37 14.58 -16.85
CA GLN A 277 14.33 15.01 -15.92
C GLN A 277 13.26 15.84 -16.65
N MET A 278 13.67 16.71 -17.58
CA MET A 278 12.76 17.46 -18.45
C MET A 278 11.99 16.52 -19.36
N VAL A 279 12.65 15.59 -20.05
CA VAL A 279 11.99 14.63 -20.96
C VAL A 279 10.91 13.82 -20.23
N ALA A 280 11.24 13.26 -19.06
CA ALA A 280 10.28 12.51 -18.24
C ALA A 280 9.10 13.37 -17.78
N MET A 281 9.35 14.63 -17.40
CA MET A 281 8.30 15.56 -16.99
C MET A 281 7.38 15.95 -18.16
N MET A 282 7.93 16.13 -19.36
CA MET A 282 7.14 16.41 -20.56
C MET A 282 6.26 15.23 -20.95
N LEU A 283 6.78 14.00 -20.88
CA LEU A 283 5.99 12.78 -21.09
C LEU A 283 4.82 12.72 -20.11
N ARG A 284 5.09 12.92 -18.83
CA ARG A 284 4.07 12.89 -17.78
C ARG A 284 2.97 13.93 -18.01
N LEU A 285 3.33 15.20 -18.24
CA LEU A 285 2.34 16.24 -18.52
C LEU A 285 1.53 15.92 -19.78
N ALA A 286 2.19 15.58 -20.88
CA ALA A 286 1.53 15.36 -22.15
C ALA A 286 0.58 14.15 -22.14
N ASP A 287 0.94 13.09 -21.41
CA ASP A 287 0.10 11.91 -21.18
C ASP A 287 -1.15 12.27 -20.38
N VAL A 288 -0.99 12.85 -19.18
CA VAL A 288 -2.14 13.17 -18.30
C VAL A 288 -3.04 14.28 -18.85
N ILE A 289 -2.56 15.10 -19.77
CA ILE A 289 -3.40 16.10 -20.46
C ILE A 289 -4.36 15.43 -21.45
N HIS A 290 -4.05 14.23 -21.97
CA HIS A 290 -4.89 13.57 -22.97
C HIS A 290 -6.11 12.86 -22.33
N TYR A 291 -7.04 13.64 -21.77
CA TYR A 291 -8.30 13.16 -21.21
C TYR A 291 -9.50 13.78 -21.93
N SER A 292 -9.85 13.23 -23.08
CA SER A 292 -10.86 13.78 -23.98
C SER A 292 -11.78 12.70 -24.57
N PHE A 293 -12.88 13.13 -25.20
CA PHE A 293 -13.89 12.25 -25.78
C PHE A 293 -13.33 11.32 -26.88
N ASP A 294 -12.26 11.70 -27.58
CA ASP A 294 -11.63 10.88 -28.62
C ASP A 294 -10.88 9.65 -28.07
N ARG A 295 -10.52 9.66 -26.78
CA ARG A 295 -10.07 8.45 -26.05
C ARG A 295 -11.20 7.44 -25.87
N ALA A 296 -12.46 7.86 -25.90
CA ALA A 296 -13.62 7.01 -25.70
C ALA A 296 -14.69 7.21 -26.80
N PRO A 297 -14.44 6.83 -28.06
CA PRO A 297 -15.39 7.11 -29.15
C PRO A 297 -16.75 6.41 -28.97
N ILE A 298 -17.85 7.13 -29.21
CA ILE A 298 -19.24 6.61 -29.13
C ILE A 298 -19.42 5.32 -29.96
N SER A 299 -18.76 5.24 -31.12
CA SER A 299 -18.81 4.07 -32.00
C SER A 299 -18.36 2.79 -31.29
N LEU A 300 -17.30 2.88 -30.47
CA LEU A 300 -16.81 1.76 -29.66
C LEU A 300 -17.64 1.55 -28.40
N LEU A 301 -18.17 2.61 -27.80
CA LEU A 301 -19.02 2.50 -26.61
C LEU A 301 -20.24 1.62 -26.86
N SER A 302 -20.87 1.78 -28.03
CA SER A 302 -22.10 1.06 -28.40
C SER A 302 -21.93 -0.48 -28.47
N SER A 303 -20.71 -0.97 -28.67
CA SER A 303 -20.38 -2.39 -28.77
C SER A 303 -19.64 -2.94 -27.53
N LYS A 304 -19.34 -2.09 -26.55
CA LYS A 304 -18.64 -2.48 -25.31
C LYS A 304 -19.60 -3.02 -24.26
N ILE A 305 -19.15 -4.06 -23.57
CA ILE A 305 -19.81 -4.62 -22.38
C ILE A 305 -18.87 -4.36 -21.21
N PHE A 306 -19.32 -3.57 -20.24
CA PHE A 306 -18.55 -3.27 -19.04
C PHE A 306 -18.95 -4.22 -17.91
N LYS A 307 -17.97 -4.88 -17.31
CA LYS A 307 -18.11 -5.55 -16.02
C LYS A 307 -17.66 -4.64 -14.88
N SER A 308 -16.73 -3.74 -15.15
CA SER A 308 -16.20 -2.77 -14.19
C SER A 308 -17.00 -1.47 -14.22
N ASP A 309 -17.66 -1.15 -13.10
CA ASP A 309 -18.29 0.15 -12.89
C ASP A 309 -17.28 1.29 -13.05
N TYR A 310 -16.03 1.09 -12.61
CA TYR A 310 -14.98 2.08 -12.77
C TYR A 310 -14.72 2.37 -14.26
N SER A 311 -14.50 1.34 -15.07
CA SER A 311 -14.21 1.50 -16.51
C SER A 311 -15.37 2.13 -17.26
N PHE A 312 -16.61 1.70 -16.95
CA PHE A 312 -17.81 2.31 -17.51
C PHE A 312 -17.85 3.82 -17.24
N GLN A 313 -17.56 4.20 -16.00
CA GLN A 313 -17.60 5.59 -15.58
C GLN A 313 -16.50 6.43 -16.27
N GLU A 314 -15.29 5.89 -16.44
CA GLU A 314 -14.21 6.56 -17.19
C GLU A 314 -14.60 6.89 -18.64
N TRP A 315 -15.38 6.01 -19.28
CA TRP A 315 -15.94 6.27 -20.61
C TRP A 315 -17.03 7.36 -20.57
N MET A 316 -17.90 7.28 -19.58
CA MET A 316 -19.05 8.17 -19.44
C MET A 316 -18.67 9.62 -19.14
N VAL A 317 -17.61 9.87 -18.36
CA VAL A 317 -17.10 11.23 -18.13
C VAL A 317 -16.67 11.85 -19.46
N LYS A 318 -15.93 11.10 -20.28
CA LYS A 318 -15.47 11.52 -21.60
C LYS A 318 -16.63 11.77 -22.57
N GLN A 319 -17.75 11.05 -22.42
CA GLN A 319 -18.98 11.28 -23.20
C GLN A 319 -19.70 12.59 -22.86
N SER A 320 -19.35 13.27 -21.76
CA SER A 320 -19.90 14.60 -21.43
C SER A 320 -19.37 15.72 -22.36
N GLY A 321 -18.78 15.35 -23.50
CA GLY A 321 -18.10 16.26 -24.41
C GLY A 321 -16.79 16.79 -23.86
N ALA A 322 -16.12 16.06 -22.96
CA ALA A 322 -14.85 16.47 -22.38
C ALA A 322 -13.81 16.64 -23.48
N ASN A 323 -13.27 17.84 -23.62
CA ASN A 323 -12.25 18.19 -24.60
C ASN A 323 -11.26 19.17 -23.99
N TYR A 324 -10.05 19.23 -24.53
CA TYR A 324 -9.02 20.14 -24.06
C TYR A 324 -8.30 20.84 -25.21
N SER A 325 -7.59 21.91 -24.85
CA SER A 325 -6.74 22.69 -25.74
C SER A 325 -5.49 23.15 -24.99
N ILE A 326 -4.41 23.40 -25.73
CA ILE A 326 -3.16 23.93 -25.20
C ILE A 326 -2.79 25.10 -26.10
N ASP A 327 -2.96 26.32 -25.60
CA ASP A 327 -2.76 27.55 -26.36
C ASP A 327 -1.92 28.53 -25.54
N ASN A 328 -0.79 28.97 -26.10
CA ASN A 328 0.15 29.89 -25.44
C ASN A 328 0.49 29.47 -23.99
N GLY A 329 0.74 28.17 -23.79
CA GLY A 329 1.07 27.60 -22.48
C GLY A 329 -0.11 27.45 -21.51
N VAL A 330 -1.32 27.87 -21.88
CA VAL A 330 -2.54 27.63 -21.09
C VAL A 330 -3.18 26.31 -21.52
N ILE A 331 -3.37 25.41 -20.56
CA ILE A 331 -4.15 24.19 -20.75
C ILE A 331 -5.59 24.52 -20.36
N SER A 332 -6.54 24.38 -21.28
CA SER A 332 -7.96 24.66 -21.03
C SER A 332 -8.80 23.42 -21.30
N TYR A 333 -9.78 23.15 -20.44
CA TYR A 333 -10.76 22.08 -20.61
C TYR A 333 -12.16 22.65 -20.84
N SER A 334 -12.94 21.93 -21.65
CA SER A 334 -14.34 22.23 -21.95
C SER A 334 -15.18 20.96 -21.89
N ALA A 335 -16.39 21.08 -21.34
CA ALA A 335 -17.37 19.99 -21.28
C ALA A 335 -18.76 20.53 -20.98
N TYR A 336 -19.80 19.78 -21.37
CA TYR A 336 -21.17 20.02 -20.92
C TYR A 336 -21.64 18.81 -20.09
N CYS A 337 -21.64 18.96 -18.77
CA CYS A 337 -21.97 17.89 -17.84
C CYS A 337 -23.44 17.94 -17.43
N ASP A 338 -24.20 16.90 -17.78
CA ASP A 338 -25.61 16.79 -17.40
C ASP A 338 -25.86 15.89 -16.17
N ARG A 339 -24.81 15.21 -15.68
CA ARG A 339 -24.80 14.44 -14.45
C ARG A 339 -23.76 14.98 -13.46
N PRO A 340 -24.11 15.15 -12.16
CA PRO A 340 -23.18 15.64 -11.15
C PRO A 340 -21.89 14.83 -11.05
N ASN A 341 -22.00 13.50 -11.14
CA ASN A 341 -20.86 12.60 -11.03
C ASN A 341 -19.81 12.85 -12.13
N ASP A 342 -20.23 13.14 -13.36
CA ASP A 342 -19.30 13.36 -14.46
C ASP A 342 -18.57 14.69 -14.30
N TYR A 343 -19.29 15.74 -13.88
CA TYR A 343 -18.74 17.04 -13.53
C TYR A 343 -17.65 16.92 -12.46
N PHE A 344 -17.97 16.29 -11.32
CA PHE A 344 -17.00 16.16 -10.23
C PHE A 344 -15.83 15.25 -10.60
N LYS A 345 -16.04 14.16 -11.35
CA LYS A 345 -14.95 13.29 -11.81
C LYS A 345 -14.00 13.99 -12.76
N LEU A 346 -14.52 14.73 -13.75
CA LEU A 346 -13.69 15.53 -14.66
C LEU A 346 -12.86 16.56 -13.87
N HIS A 347 -13.48 17.28 -12.94
CA HIS A 347 -12.76 18.23 -12.10
C HIS A 347 -11.69 17.57 -11.22
N ASN A 348 -11.98 16.42 -10.61
CA ASN A 348 -11.01 15.67 -9.82
C ASN A 348 -9.82 15.18 -10.68
N TYR A 349 -10.08 14.78 -11.93
CA TYR A 349 -9.02 14.42 -12.87
C TYR A 349 -8.15 15.65 -13.20
N ILE A 350 -8.77 16.80 -13.49
CA ILE A 350 -8.03 18.04 -13.78
C ILE A 350 -7.23 18.52 -12.56
N ASP A 351 -7.69 18.27 -11.33
CA ASP A 351 -6.91 18.55 -10.12
C ASP A 351 -5.58 17.77 -10.10
N TRP A 352 -5.53 16.58 -10.71
CA TRP A 352 -4.29 15.83 -10.88
C TRP A 352 -3.35 16.49 -11.91
N ILE A 353 -3.90 17.04 -13.00
CA ILE A 353 -3.13 17.83 -13.97
C ILE A 353 -2.54 19.08 -13.29
N ASP A 354 -3.32 19.78 -12.45
CA ASP A 354 -2.80 20.92 -11.66
C ASP A 354 -1.62 20.49 -10.78
N VAL A 355 -1.70 19.34 -10.11
CA VAL A 355 -0.58 18.80 -9.31
C VAL A 355 0.65 18.53 -10.20
N GLU A 356 0.45 17.99 -11.40
CA GLU A 356 1.54 17.70 -12.32
C GLU A 356 2.20 18.97 -12.90
N ILE A 357 1.42 20.03 -13.13
CA ILE A 357 1.92 21.37 -13.46
C ILE A 357 2.77 21.92 -12.29
N GLN A 358 2.31 21.78 -11.05
CA GLN A 358 3.08 22.20 -9.89
C GLN A 358 4.37 21.39 -9.71
N ASN A 359 4.33 20.10 -10.03
CA ASN A 359 5.52 19.24 -10.10
C ASN A 359 6.52 19.73 -11.16
N TYR A 360 6.06 20.16 -12.33
CA TYR A 360 6.90 20.78 -13.34
C TYR A 360 7.63 22.01 -12.77
N PHE A 361 6.91 22.97 -12.19
CA PHE A 361 7.55 24.16 -11.60
C PHE A 361 8.52 23.82 -10.47
N ARG A 362 8.20 22.79 -9.68
CA ARG A 362 9.09 22.28 -8.62
C ARG A 362 10.42 21.79 -9.15
N LEU A 363 10.42 21.07 -10.27
CA LEU A 363 11.63 20.56 -10.91
C LEU A 363 12.36 21.63 -11.73
N GLN A 364 11.62 22.44 -12.48
CA GLN A 364 12.14 23.50 -13.35
C GLN A 364 12.99 24.52 -12.60
N ARG A 365 12.66 24.85 -11.34
CA ARG A 365 13.50 25.71 -10.48
C ARG A 365 14.93 25.20 -10.26
N LYS A 366 15.19 23.93 -10.57
CA LYS A 366 16.50 23.28 -10.45
C LYS A 366 17.19 23.09 -11.81
N TRP A 367 16.68 23.68 -12.89
CA TRP A 367 17.23 23.60 -14.26
C TRP A 367 17.87 24.93 -14.67
N ASP A 368 18.89 24.86 -15.52
CA ASP A 368 19.55 26.05 -16.06
C ASP A 368 18.75 26.68 -17.22
N THR A 369 17.96 25.86 -17.91
CA THR A 369 17.12 26.26 -19.05
C THR A 369 15.64 26.21 -18.66
N VAL A 370 14.90 27.23 -19.06
CA VAL A 370 13.43 27.24 -19.00
C VAL A 370 12.90 26.69 -20.32
N TYR A 371 12.19 25.56 -20.27
CA TYR A 371 11.68 24.91 -21.47
C TYR A 371 10.26 25.35 -21.85
N LEU A 372 9.44 25.68 -20.84
CA LEU A 372 8.07 26.18 -21.01
C LEU A 372 8.01 27.59 -20.40
N ASN A 373 8.08 28.62 -21.25
CA ASN A 373 8.14 30.00 -20.77
C ASN A 373 6.79 30.51 -20.26
N ASP A 374 5.69 30.07 -20.88
CA ASP A 374 4.34 30.62 -20.67
C ASP A 374 3.36 29.59 -20.08
N LEU A 375 3.85 28.50 -19.46
CA LEU A 375 2.97 27.50 -18.87
C LEU A 375 2.09 28.13 -17.78
N GLY A 376 0.77 28.00 -17.91
CA GLY A 376 -0.17 28.43 -16.87
C GLY A 376 0.02 27.65 -15.57
N GLU A 377 -0.14 28.32 -14.43
CA GLU A 377 0.02 27.67 -13.11
C GLU A 377 -1.06 26.62 -12.80
N LYS A 378 -2.20 26.69 -13.51
CA LYS A 378 -3.35 25.81 -13.38
C LYS A 378 -4.05 25.65 -14.73
N VAL A 379 -4.82 24.58 -14.83
CA VAL A 379 -5.74 24.34 -15.93
C VAL A 379 -6.92 25.33 -15.85
N ASP A 380 -7.20 25.97 -16.97
CA ASP A 380 -8.41 26.76 -17.19
C ASP A 380 -9.62 25.83 -17.36
N ARG A 381 -10.67 26.14 -16.59
CA ARG A 381 -11.88 25.33 -16.45
C ARG A 381 -13.15 26.12 -16.76
N ASP A 382 -13.03 27.35 -17.28
CA ASP A 382 -14.16 28.28 -17.45
C ASP A 382 -15.22 27.73 -18.42
N ASN A 383 -14.82 26.85 -19.34
CA ASN A 383 -15.70 26.21 -20.32
C ASN A 383 -16.24 24.83 -19.88
N ILE A 384 -16.07 24.45 -18.61
CA ILE A 384 -16.70 23.26 -18.03
C ILE A 384 -18.01 23.69 -17.38
N VAL A 385 -19.11 23.44 -18.07
CA VAL A 385 -20.44 23.90 -17.67
C VAL A 385 -21.34 22.72 -17.28
N ASN A 386 -22.27 22.96 -16.34
CA ASN A 386 -23.28 22.01 -15.93
C ASN A 386 -24.66 22.37 -16.50
N ASP A 387 -25.53 21.36 -16.65
CA ASP A 387 -26.95 21.59 -16.86
C ASP A 387 -27.60 22.14 -15.58
N GLU A 388 -27.75 23.48 -15.50
CA GLU A 388 -28.34 24.18 -14.34
C GLU A 388 -29.78 23.75 -14.03
N SER A 389 -30.51 23.18 -15.01
CA SER A 389 -31.85 22.65 -14.77
C SER A 389 -31.84 21.33 -13.99
N LYS A 390 -30.71 20.60 -14.00
CA LYS A 390 -30.54 19.30 -13.33
C LYS A 390 -29.80 19.42 -12.00
N PHE A 391 -28.73 20.21 -11.95
CA PHE A 391 -27.94 20.39 -10.73
C PHE A 391 -27.15 21.70 -10.75
N LEU A 392 -26.80 22.19 -9.56
CA LEU A 392 -25.92 23.34 -9.36
C LEU A 392 -24.71 22.88 -8.54
N PRO A 393 -23.53 22.69 -9.15
CA PRO A 393 -22.37 22.17 -8.45
C PRO A 393 -21.77 23.21 -7.52
N LYS A 394 -21.15 22.73 -6.44
CA LYS A 394 -20.29 23.55 -5.61
C LYS A 394 -19.03 22.76 -5.29
N ARG A 395 -17.92 23.15 -5.91
CA ARG A 395 -16.62 22.50 -5.72
C ARG A 395 -16.03 22.85 -4.35
N GLY A 396 -15.16 21.98 -3.85
CA GLY A 396 -14.42 22.19 -2.60
C GLY A 396 -15.29 22.18 -1.34
N ILE A 397 -16.57 21.82 -1.45
CA ILE A 397 -17.43 21.56 -0.30
C ILE A 397 -17.83 20.09 -0.25
N GLY A 398 -17.91 19.58 0.97
CA GLY A 398 -18.29 18.22 1.29
C GLY A 398 -18.33 18.11 2.80
N PHE A 399 -18.55 16.91 3.32
CA PHE A 399 -18.34 16.67 4.73
C PHE A 399 -16.85 16.90 5.05
N SER A 400 -16.55 17.97 5.78
CA SER A 400 -15.25 18.16 6.39
C SER A 400 -15.29 17.58 7.80
N LEU A 401 -14.33 16.72 8.07
CA LEU A 401 -14.15 16.14 9.38
C LEU A 401 -13.39 17.15 10.24
N ASN A 402 -14.02 17.67 11.29
CA ASN A 402 -13.30 18.44 12.30
C ASN A 402 -12.48 17.45 13.12
N GLN A 403 -11.23 17.25 12.70
CA GLN A 403 -10.30 16.30 13.30
C GLN A 403 -10.28 16.46 14.82
N LYS A 404 -10.11 17.69 15.33
CA LYS A 404 -10.10 17.97 16.77
C LYS A 404 -11.38 17.48 17.47
N LYS A 405 -12.56 17.79 16.94
CA LYS A 405 -13.85 17.36 17.54
C LYS A 405 -14.08 15.85 17.46
N ILE A 406 -13.68 15.20 16.37
CA ILE A 406 -13.78 13.74 16.22
C ILE A 406 -12.90 13.05 17.24
N LEU A 407 -11.69 13.56 17.39
CA LEU A 407 -10.73 13.10 18.37
C LEU A 407 -11.20 13.38 19.80
N GLU A 408 -11.84 14.52 20.07
CA GLU A 408 -12.52 14.79 21.35
C GLU A 408 -13.69 13.82 21.61
N LEU A 409 -14.48 13.49 20.58
CA LEU A 409 -15.56 12.48 20.68
C LEU A 409 -15.00 11.09 20.98
N LEU A 410 -13.86 10.74 20.39
CA LEU A 410 -13.15 9.48 20.63
C LEU A 410 -12.45 9.46 22.00
N LYS A 411 -12.03 10.62 22.51
CA LYS A 411 -11.46 10.81 23.85
C LYS A 411 -12.53 10.83 24.96
N GLY A 412 -13.74 11.29 24.66
CA GLY A 412 -14.81 11.41 25.64
C GLY A 412 -15.53 10.07 25.89
N VAL A 413 -16.33 10.04 26.97
CA VAL A 413 -17.18 8.90 27.36
C VAL A 413 -18.29 8.56 26.33
N GLY A 414 -18.31 9.26 25.18
CA GLY A 414 -19.30 9.12 24.13
C GLY A 414 -19.15 7.84 23.31
N LEU A 415 -17.92 7.39 23.04
CA LEU A 415 -17.65 6.16 22.29
C LEU A 415 -17.28 4.99 23.23
N TYR A 416 -16.50 5.27 24.27
CA TYR A 416 -16.11 4.31 25.30
C TYR A 416 -16.78 4.69 26.62
N LYS A 417 -17.49 3.77 27.26
CA LYS A 417 -18.14 4.02 28.56
C LYS A 417 -17.16 4.05 29.74
N ASP A 418 -15.91 3.65 29.51
CA ASP A 418 -14.86 3.42 30.50
C ASP A 418 -13.58 4.11 30.00
N GLU A 419 -13.00 4.98 30.82
CA GLU A 419 -11.78 5.74 30.50
C GLU A 419 -10.55 4.82 30.32
N TYR A 420 -10.55 3.66 30.97
CA TYR A 420 -9.48 2.65 30.86
C TYR A 420 -9.72 1.64 29.73
N ALA A 421 -10.72 1.86 28.87
CA ALA A 421 -10.98 1.01 27.71
C ALA A 421 -9.76 0.92 26.77
N CYS A 422 -8.83 1.88 26.82
CA CYS A 422 -7.58 1.82 26.07
C CYS A 422 -6.71 0.62 26.40
N LEU A 423 -6.74 0.14 27.65
CA LEU A 423 -6.00 -1.06 28.04
C LEU A 423 -6.53 -2.31 27.32
N ARG A 424 -7.84 -2.37 27.08
CA ARG A 424 -8.46 -3.42 26.27
C ARG A 424 -8.02 -3.35 24.82
N GLU A 425 -8.00 -2.15 24.25
CA GLU A 425 -7.57 -1.93 22.86
C GLU A 425 -6.07 -2.27 22.66
N LEU A 426 -5.21 -1.86 23.61
CA LEU A 426 -3.79 -2.23 23.62
C LEU A 426 -3.63 -3.76 23.73
N TYR A 427 -4.36 -4.40 24.65
CA TYR A 427 -4.36 -5.85 24.78
C TYR A 427 -4.78 -6.55 23.49
N GLN A 428 -5.85 -6.10 22.82
CA GLN A 428 -6.33 -6.71 21.57
C GLN A 428 -5.31 -6.56 20.43
N ASN A 429 -4.68 -5.39 20.31
CA ASN A 429 -3.62 -5.16 19.32
C ASN A 429 -2.40 -6.05 19.59
N SER A 430 -1.93 -6.11 20.83
CA SER A 430 -0.83 -6.98 21.25
C SER A 430 -1.18 -8.47 21.09
N LEU A 431 -2.43 -8.86 21.37
CA LEU A 431 -2.93 -10.21 21.17
C LEU A 431 -2.89 -10.61 19.69
N ASP A 432 -3.32 -9.73 18.79
CA ASP A 432 -3.29 -9.98 17.35
C ASP A 432 -1.85 -10.06 16.83
N ALA A 433 -0.95 -9.20 17.33
CA ALA A 433 0.47 -9.25 17.01
C ALA A 433 1.12 -10.57 17.48
N CYS A 434 0.85 -11.00 18.71
CA CYS A 434 1.32 -12.28 19.23
C CYS A 434 0.73 -13.48 18.47
N LYS A 435 -0.59 -13.51 18.22
CA LYS A 435 -1.25 -14.58 17.46
C LYS A 435 -0.68 -14.69 16.05
N CYS A 436 -0.44 -13.57 15.39
CA CYS A 436 0.18 -13.54 14.07
C CYS A 436 1.61 -14.09 14.11
N MET A 437 2.41 -13.67 15.09
CA MET A 437 3.77 -14.16 15.30
C MET A 437 3.80 -15.68 15.57
N ILE A 438 2.89 -16.18 16.41
CA ILE A 438 2.76 -17.61 16.69
C ILE A 438 2.36 -18.38 15.43
N ALA A 439 1.33 -17.92 14.71
CA ALA A 439 0.87 -18.53 13.47
C ALA A 439 1.99 -18.63 12.42
N LYS A 440 2.83 -17.59 12.33
CA LYS A 440 4.04 -17.58 11.48
C LYS A 440 5.09 -18.58 11.98
N SER A 441 5.29 -18.69 13.30
CA SER A 441 6.32 -19.54 13.91
C SER A 441 5.99 -21.04 13.93
N ASN A 442 4.71 -21.44 13.87
CA ASN A 442 4.31 -22.85 13.87
C ASN A 442 4.84 -23.64 12.66
N LEU A 443 5.35 -22.96 11.63
CA LEU A 443 5.99 -23.55 10.46
C LEU A 443 7.53 -23.63 10.60
N LEU A 444 8.09 -23.03 11.64
CA LEU A 444 9.50 -23.08 11.98
C LEU A 444 9.73 -24.17 13.05
N GLU A 445 10.92 -24.77 13.09
CA GLU A 445 11.28 -25.80 14.07
C GLU A 445 11.31 -25.30 15.54
N SER A 446 11.00 -24.02 15.77
CA SER A 446 10.95 -23.38 17.08
C SER A 446 9.65 -22.60 17.26
N PRO A 447 8.57 -23.25 17.76
CA PRO A 447 7.31 -22.58 18.03
C PRO A 447 7.52 -21.51 19.11
N ARG A 448 7.07 -20.29 18.83
CA ARG A 448 7.18 -19.17 19.76
C ARG A 448 5.97 -19.09 20.67
N ILE A 449 6.19 -18.52 21.84
CA ILE A 449 5.19 -18.28 22.86
C ILE A 449 4.90 -16.77 22.90
N GLY A 450 3.63 -16.40 22.84
CA GLY A 450 3.20 -15.01 23.00
C GLY A 450 3.37 -14.53 24.44
N ARG A 451 3.80 -13.29 24.63
CA ARG A 451 3.93 -12.65 25.94
C ARG A 451 3.45 -11.21 25.81
N ILE A 452 2.54 -10.83 26.70
CA ILE A 452 2.03 -9.47 26.84
C ILE A 452 2.23 -9.07 28.30
N GLU A 453 2.98 -8.01 28.56
CA GLU A 453 3.19 -7.46 29.90
C GLU A 453 2.66 -6.02 29.96
N PHE A 454 1.83 -5.75 30.97
CA PHE A 454 1.46 -4.38 31.33
C PHE A 454 2.22 -3.94 32.56
N GLY A 455 2.50 -2.64 32.70
CA GLY A 455 3.09 -2.10 33.92
C GLY A 455 2.89 -0.60 34.04
N VAL A 456 3.21 -0.07 35.23
CA VAL A 456 3.26 1.37 35.49
C VAL A 456 4.68 1.70 35.92
N GLU A 457 5.28 2.68 35.27
CA GLU A 457 6.62 3.19 35.55
C GLU A 457 6.55 4.73 35.63
N GLU A 458 7.55 5.34 36.26
CA GLU A 458 7.71 6.78 36.38
C GLU A 458 9.10 7.14 35.86
N ASN A 459 9.20 8.15 35.00
CA ASN A 459 10.47 8.71 34.56
C ASN A 459 10.44 10.25 34.68
N GLY A 460 11.49 10.91 34.19
CA GLY A 460 11.60 12.37 34.23
C GLY A 460 10.46 13.13 33.51
N ASP A 461 9.71 12.45 32.64
CA ASP A 461 8.59 13.01 31.87
C ASP A 461 7.21 12.69 32.50
N GLY A 462 7.17 11.90 33.58
CA GLY A 462 5.97 11.62 34.38
C GLY A 462 5.61 10.13 34.49
N ASP A 463 4.47 9.86 35.13
CA ASP A 463 3.91 8.51 35.27
C ASP A 463 3.39 8.02 33.91
N PHE A 464 3.74 6.79 33.51
CA PHE A 464 3.23 6.16 32.29
C PHE A 464 2.80 4.71 32.52
N ILE A 465 1.76 4.30 31.80
CA ILE A 465 1.40 2.88 31.65
C ILE A 465 2.10 2.37 30.40
N TYR A 466 2.66 1.17 30.46
CA TYR A 466 3.16 0.50 29.27
C TYR A 466 2.43 -0.81 28.97
N CYS A 467 2.40 -1.16 27.69
CA CYS A 467 2.04 -2.47 27.17
C CYS A 467 3.19 -2.97 26.30
N LEU A 468 3.80 -4.07 26.69
CA LEU A 468 4.90 -4.73 25.99
C LEU A 468 4.41 -6.06 25.42
N ASP A 469 4.50 -6.24 24.12
CA ASP A 469 4.31 -7.53 23.48
C ASP A 469 5.57 -8.00 22.75
N ASN A 470 5.70 -9.32 22.60
CA ASN A 470 6.73 -9.95 21.78
C ASN A 470 6.20 -10.39 20.40
N GLY A 471 5.17 -9.71 19.89
CA GLY A 471 4.50 -10.01 18.63
C GLY A 471 5.36 -9.72 17.40
N THR A 472 4.69 -9.49 16.27
CA THR A 472 5.38 -9.28 14.97
C THR A 472 6.16 -7.98 14.86
N GLY A 473 5.83 -6.98 15.69
CA GLY A 473 6.29 -5.60 15.53
C GLY A 473 5.72 -4.92 14.28
N MET A 474 6.15 -3.69 14.01
CA MET A 474 5.75 -2.87 12.86
C MET A 474 6.99 -2.27 12.19
N ASN A 475 6.96 -2.16 10.86
CA ASN A 475 7.91 -1.33 10.11
C ASN A 475 7.30 0.05 9.81
N LYS A 476 8.10 0.96 9.23
CA LYS A 476 7.63 2.32 8.89
C LYS A 476 6.40 2.31 7.98
N GLY A 477 6.36 1.42 7.00
CA GLY A 477 5.21 1.29 6.10
C GLY A 477 3.92 0.92 6.84
N VAL A 478 4.00 0.02 7.82
CA VAL A 478 2.84 -0.33 8.66
C VAL A 478 2.39 0.84 9.53
N ILE A 479 3.34 1.57 10.11
CA ILE A 479 3.07 2.76 10.93
C ILE A 479 2.37 3.83 10.09
N GLU A 480 2.96 4.22 8.97
CA GLU A 480 2.49 5.34 8.15
C GLU A 480 1.18 5.01 7.42
N LYS A 481 0.99 3.75 6.98
CA LYS A 481 -0.18 3.35 6.20
C LYS A 481 -1.37 2.91 7.06
N TYR A 482 -1.14 2.31 8.24
CA TYR A 482 -2.21 1.73 9.07
C TYR A 482 -2.31 2.31 10.48
N LEU A 483 -1.20 2.54 11.19
CA LEU A 483 -1.26 3.10 12.55
C LEU A 483 -1.72 4.57 12.55
N LEU A 484 -1.15 5.39 11.66
CA LEU A 484 -1.46 6.82 11.57
C LEU A 484 -2.75 7.13 10.79
N ASN A 485 -3.18 6.21 9.92
CA ASN A 485 -4.42 6.36 9.15
C ASN A 485 -5.58 5.65 9.85
N VAL A 486 -6.24 6.40 10.74
CA VAL A 486 -7.41 5.98 11.52
C VAL A 486 -8.48 5.34 10.61
N GLY A 487 -8.95 4.14 10.98
CA GLY A 487 -9.98 3.41 10.22
C GLY A 487 -9.44 2.32 9.30
N ASN A 488 -8.12 2.22 9.11
CA ASN A 488 -7.50 1.20 8.27
C ASN A 488 -6.80 0.12 9.10
N SER A 489 -7.38 -1.09 9.16
CA SER A 489 -6.77 -2.23 9.86
C SER A 489 -5.75 -2.95 8.98
N TYR A 490 -4.50 -3.09 9.47
CA TYR A 490 -3.43 -3.84 8.79
C TYR A 490 -3.85 -5.28 8.46
N TYR A 491 -4.45 -6.00 9.41
CA TYR A 491 -4.79 -7.41 9.26
C TYR A 491 -5.90 -7.71 8.24
N ASN A 492 -6.59 -6.67 7.74
CA ASN A 492 -7.58 -6.78 6.67
C ASN A 492 -7.12 -6.13 5.36
N SER A 493 -5.81 -5.85 5.25
CA SER A 493 -5.25 -5.17 4.09
C SER A 493 -4.71 -6.17 3.04
N PRO A 494 -4.65 -5.77 1.76
CA PRO A 494 -3.94 -6.53 0.74
C PRO A 494 -2.48 -6.81 1.12
N ASP A 495 -1.80 -5.87 1.79
CA ASP A 495 -0.39 -6.06 2.21
C ASP A 495 -0.27 -7.21 3.22
N PHE A 496 -1.17 -7.29 4.19
CA PHE A 496 -1.19 -8.41 5.14
C PHE A 496 -1.55 -9.73 4.48
N TYR A 497 -2.49 -9.76 3.53
CA TYR A 497 -2.85 -11.02 2.85
C TYR A 497 -1.69 -11.57 2.00
N LYS A 498 -0.88 -10.70 1.39
CA LYS A 498 0.37 -11.08 0.70
C LYS A 498 1.38 -11.69 1.67
N GLU A 499 1.59 -11.04 2.81
CA GLU A 499 2.46 -11.56 3.86
C GLU A 499 1.93 -12.89 4.41
N GLN A 500 0.63 -12.97 4.70
CA GLN A 500 -0.02 -14.16 5.22
C GLN A 500 0.16 -15.36 4.31
N ALA A 501 0.08 -15.18 2.99
CA ALA A 501 0.27 -16.27 2.05
C ALA A 501 1.67 -16.92 2.16
N LYS A 502 2.70 -16.20 2.62
CA LYS A 502 4.07 -16.72 2.82
C LYS A 502 4.12 -17.77 3.94
N TRP A 503 3.13 -17.80 4.84
CA TRP A 503 2.97 -18.85 5.85
C TRP A 503 1.65 -19.60 5.67
N LYS A 504 1.68 -20.93 5.69
CA LYS A 504 0.49 -21.82 5.54
C LYS A 504 -0.46 -21.81 6.75
N GLY A 505 -0.51 -20.71 7.51
CA GLY A 505 -1.26 -20.60 8.76
C GLY A 505 -2.47 -19.67 8.63
N ASP A 506 -3.60 -20.11 9.16
CA ASP A 506 -4.76 -19.25 9.31
C ASP A 506 -4.56 -18.26 10.46
N PHE A 507 -4.96 -17.03 10.22
CA PHE A 507 -4.97 -15.96 11.21
C PHE A 507 -6.27 -15.18 11.03
N THR A 508 -6.98 -15.00 12.14
CA THR A 508 -8.18 -14.16 12.22
C THR A 508 -7.93 -13.08 13.27
N PRO A 509 -7.92 -11.79 12.87
CA PRO A 509 -7.69 -10.71 13.82
C PRO A 509 -8.90 -10.54 14.75
N THR A 510 -8.61 -10.16 15.99
CA THR A 510 -9.60 -9.72 16.97
C THR A 510 -10.01 -8.26 16.67
N SER A 511 -9.06 -7.44 16.22
CA SER A 511 -9.20 -6.01 15.99
C SER A 511 -9.67 -5.72 14.56
N GLN A 512 -10.80 -5.00 14.41
CA GLN A 512 -11.43 -4.79 13.10
C GLN A 512 -11.35 -3.35 12.58
N PHE A 513 -11.42 -2.35 13.47
CA PHE A 513 -11.71 -0.97 13.07
C PHE A 513 -10.50 -0.05 12.92
N GLY A 514 -9.34 -0.38 13.50
CA GLY A 514 -8.13 0.46 13.37
C GLY A 514 -8.23 1.83 14.03
N ILE A 515 -8.98 1.95 15.14
CA ILE A 515 -9.14 3.21 15.91
C ILE A 515 -8.64 3.11 17.36
N GLY A 516 -8.33 1.89 17.83
CA GLY A 516 -8.11 1.61 19.24
C GLY A 516 -6.96 2.38 19.89
N ILE A 517 -5.90 2.71 19.14
CA ILE A 517 -4.76 3.47 19.68
C ILE A 517 -5.17 4.87 20.18
N LEU A 518 -6.18 5.50 19.55
CA LEU A 518 -6.64 6.84 19.93
C LEU A 518 -7.30 6.87 21.32
N SER A 519 -7.85 5.74 21.76
CA SER A 519 -8.42 5.62 23.10
C SER A 519 -7.37 5.83 24.20
N CYS A 520 -6.07 5.67 23.91
CA CYS A 520 -5.01 5.94 24.89
C CYS A 520 -4.96 7.42 25.31
N PHE A 521 -5.44 8.33 24.45
CA PHE A 521 -5.54 9.75 24.79
C PHE A 521 -6.68 10.09 25.78
N MET A 522 -7.50 9.11 26.17
CA MET A 522 -8.46 9.26 27.27
C MET A 522 -7.73 9.48 28.60
N ILE A 523 -6.71 8.66 28.86
CA ILE A 523 -5.93 8.72 30.10
C ILE A 523 -4.55 9.37 29.94
N GLY A 524 -4.04 9.50 28.71
CA GLY A 524 -2.72 10.05 28.45
C GLY A 524 -2.68 11.28 27.55
N HIS A 525 -1.54 11.96 27.56
CA HIS A 525 -1.24 13.11 26.69
C HIS A 525 -0.23 12.77 25.59
N THR A 526 0.60 11.75 25.80
CA THR A 526 1.65 11.32 24.86
C THR A 526 1.65 9.79 24.75
N ILE A 527 1.77 9.30 23.52
CA ILE A 527 1.98 7.88 23.23
C ILE A 527 3.35 7.72 22.62
N GLU A 528 4.21 6.95 23.25
CA GLU A 528 5.51 6.57 22.72
C GLU A 528 5.50 5.09 22.33
N ILE A 529 6.04 4.78 21.16
CA ILE A 529 6.02 3.44 20.58
C ILE A 529 7.42 3.07 20.15
N ILE A 530 7.92 1.97 20.71
CA ILE A 530 9.16 1.31 20.29
C ILE A 530 8.77 -0.03 19.71
N THR A 531 9.23 -0.34 18.50
CA THR A 531 8.85 -1.58 17.81
C THR A 531 10.01 -2.13 17.00
N LYS A 532 10.00 -3.45 16.81
CA LYS A 532 11.03 -4.18 16.05
C LYS A 532 10.40 -5.37 15.35
N THR A 533 10.65 -5.49 14.05
CA THR A 533 10.27 -6.66 13.25
C THR A 533 11.44 -7.65 13.17
N GLU A 534 11.24 -8.81 12.53
CA GLU A 534 12.34 -9.77 12.34
C GLU A 534 13.41 -9.26 11.36
N THR A 535 13.03 -8.37 10.45
CA THR A 535 13.85 -7.91 9.33
C THR A 535 14.39 -6.50 9.53
N ASP A 536 13.66 -5.66 10.27
CA ASP A 536 14.00 -4.26 10.47
C ASP A 536 14.60 -4.04 11.86
N GLY A 537 15.43 -3.00 11.97
CA GLY A 537 15.95 -2.54 13.26
C GLY A 537 14.86 -1.92 14.14
N TYR A 538 15.27 -1.44 15.32
CA TYR A 538 14.35 -0.71 16.20
C TYR A 538 13.86 0.57 15.54
N ILE A 539 12.55 0.81 15.66
CA ILE A 539 11.89 2.06 15.31
C ILE A 539 11.29 2.61 16.60
N SER A 540 11.58 3.88 16.90
CA SER A 540 10.92 4.62 17.96
C SER A 540 10.19 5.82 17.38
N CYS A 541 8.95 6.02 17.80
CA CYS A 541 8.12 7.14 17.38
C CYS A 541 7.21 7.61 18.50
N VAL A 542 6.78 8.86 18.42
CA VAL A 542 5.95 9.51 19.44
C VAL A 542 4.76 10.20 18.77
N ILE A 543 3.60 10.08 19.41
CA ILE A 543 2.36 10.78 19.06
C ILE A 543 2.00 11.72 20.21
N ASN A 544 2.18 13.02 19.99
CA ASN A 544 1.92 14.05 20.99
C ASN A 544 0.51 14.63 20.83
N GLY A 545 -0.32 14.38 21.83
CA GLY A 545 -1.69 14.85 21.90
C GLY A 545 -2.58 14.29 20.79
N VAL A 546 -3.88 14.51 20.95
CA VAL A 546 -4.84 14.01 19.96
C VAL A 546 -4.68 14.72 18.61
N SER A 547 -4.25 15.99 18.61
CA SER A 547 -3.93 16.76 17.39
C SER A 547 -2.77 16.20 16.56
N GLY A 548 -2.04 15.18 17.03
CA GLY A 548 -1.32 14.25 16.15
C GLY A 548 0.02 14.74 15.64
N ASN A 549 0.81 15.44 16.46
CA ASN A 549 2.22 15.65 16.11
C ASN A 549 2.94 14.29 16.21
N PHE A 550 3.27 13.73 15.05
CA PHE A 550 4.01 12.49 14.92
C PHE A 550 5.47 12.76 14.56
N TYR A 551 6.40 12.09 15.22
CA TYR A 551 7.81 12.12 14.86
C TYR A 551 8.52 10.81 15.24
N TYR A 552 9.54 10.47 14.46
CA TYR A 552 10.50 9.42 14.81
C TYR A 552 11.59 9.98 15.72
N LYS A 553 12.11 9.16 16.63
CA LYS A 553 13.27 9.48 17.47
C LYS A 553 14.21 8.27 17.61
N GLU A 554 15.38 8.49 18.18
CA GLU A 554 16.26 7.37 18.58
C GLU A 554 15.62 6.59 19.73
N ALA A 555 15.72 5.26 19.68
CA ALA A 555 15.21 4.40 20.73
C ALA A 555 16.17 4.37 21.93
N GLU A 556 15.64 4.52 23.14
CA GLU A 556 16.44 4.41 24.36
C GLU A 556 16.93 2.97 24.55
N LEU A 557 18.20 2.80 24.92
CA LEU A 557 18.80 1.47 25.08
C LEU A 557 18.01 0.58 26.04
N ILE A 558 17.55 1.13 27.16
CA ILE A 558 16.75 0.43 28.18
C ILE A 558 15.44 -0.11 27.60
N ASP A 559 14.79 0.62 26.68
CA ASP A 559 13.58 0.15 26.01
C ASP A 559 13.87 -0.91 24.97
N THR A 560 14.99 -0.77 24.25
CA THR A 560 15.40 -1.77 23.25
C THR A 560 15.74 -3.11 23.90
N GLU A 561 16.30 -3.11 25.11
CA GLU A 561 16.58 -4.32 25.90
C GLU A 561 15.30 -5.09 26.28
N LYS A 562 14.16 -4.39 26.43
CA LYS A 562 12.86 -5.02 26.69
C LYS A 562 12.33 -5.81 25.47
N ILE A 563 12.73 -5.44 24.26
CA ILE A 563 12.30 -6.10 23.01
C ILE A 563 13.48 -6.85 22.39
N LEU A 564 13.66 -8.12 22.76
CA LEU A 564 14.83 -8.92 22.34
C LEU A 564 14.84 -9.21 20.83
N HIS A 565 13.83 -9.93 20.35
CA HIS A 565 13.77 -10.42 18.96
C HIS A 565 12.83 -9.58 18.11
N THR A 566 11.55 -9.57 18.48
CA THR A 566 10.47 -8.79 17.84
C THR A 566 9.45 -8.38 18.88
N GLY A 567 8.66 -7.36 18.56
CA GLY A 567 7.58 -6.92 19.43
C GLY A 567 7.35 -5.42 19.39
N THR A 568 6.47 -4.97 20.28
CA THR A 568 6.13 -3.57 20.43
C THR A 568 6.01 -3.22 21.91
N LEU A 569 6.63 -2.12 22.30
CA LEU A 569 6.45 -1.44 23.58
C LEU A 569 5.68 -0.15 23.31
N ILE A 570 4.49 -0.03 23.87
CA ILE A 570 3.71 1.20 23.86
C ILE A 570 3.73 1.78 25.27
N LYS A 571 4.13 3.03 25.40
CA LYS A 571 4.06 3.83 26.64
C LYS A 571 3.00 4.91 26.48
N VAL A 572 2.10 5.02 27.44
CA VAL A 572 1.06 6.04 27.51
C VAL A 572 1.34 6.91 28.73
N TYR A 573 1.87 8.11 28.49
CA TYR A 573 2.16 9.09 29.54
C TYR A 573 0.87 9.70 30.04
N LEU A 574 0.60 9.54 31.33
CA LEU A 574 -0.71 9.84 31.93
C LEU A 574 -0.95 11.34 32.05
N ASN A 575 -2.22 11.74 31.98
CA ASN A 575 -2.63 13.09 32.31
C ASN A 575 -2.50 13.31 33.82
N SER A 576 -2.08 14.51 34.24
CA SER A 576 -1.96 14.89 35.66
C SER A 576 -3.27 14.79 36.46
N GLU A 577 -4.41 14.75 35.76
CA GLU A 577 -5.75 14.65 36.35
C GLU A 577 -6.15 13.20 36.66
N ILE A 578 -5.45 12.21 36.09
CA ILE A 578 -5.73 10.79 36.33
C ILE A 578 -5.19 10.41 37.71
N GLU A 579 -6.04 9.75 38.51
CA GLU A 579 -5.62 9.24 39.82
C GLU A 579 -4.48 8.22 39.64
N LYS A 580 -3.48 8.28 40.53
CA LYS A 580 -2.33 7.37 40.47
C LYS A 580 -2.80 5.92 40.53
N ILE A 581 -2.51 5.18 39.47
CA ILE A 581 -2.88 3.77 39.34
C ILE A 581 -1.95 2.93 40.21
N GLY A 582 -2.55 2.07 41.03
CA GLY A 582 -1.82 1.13 41.89
C GLY A 582 -1.10 0.05 41.08
N ASN A 583 0.14 -0.24 41.46
CA ASN A 583 0.98 -1.33 40.95
C ASN A 583 1.79 -2.01 42.07
N GLU A 584 1.35 -1.85 43.32
CA GLU A 584 1.94 -2.46 44.50
C GLU A 584 1.65 -3.97 44.60
N ASN A 585 2.48 -4.68 45.36
CA ASN A 585 2.21 -6.08 45.66
C ASN A 585 1.03 -6.23 46.64
N ILE A 586 -0.09 -6.77 46.16
CA ILE A 586 -1.26 -7.14 46.96
C ILE A 586 -1.21 -8.64 47.23
N LEU A 587 -1.09 -9.04 48.50
CA LEU A 587 -0.93 -10.45 48.90
C LEU A 587 -2.13 -11.32 48.48
N LYS A 588 -3.36 -10.82 48.68
CA LYS A 588 -4.63 -11.55 48.46
C LYS A 588 -5.53 -10.88 47.41
N TRP A 589 -5.02 -10.65 46.20
CA TRP A 589 -5.75 -9.97 45.12
C TRP A 589 -7.03 -10.69 44.68
N GLY A 590 -7.14 -12.01 44.90
CA GLY A 590 -8.38 -12.78 44.71
C GLY A 590 -9.57 -12.27 45.53
N ILE A 591 -9.33 -11.64 46.68
CA ILE A 591 -10.38 -11.03 47.49
C ILE A 591 -11.04 -9.89 46.71
N GLY A 592 -10.25 -8.99 46.15
CA GLY A 592 -10.77 -7.89 45.34
C GLY A 592 -11.56 -8.36 44.11
N MET A 593 -11.13 -9.46 43.48
CA MET A 593 -11.78 -10.03 42.30
C MET A 593 -13.13 -10.68 42.61
N LEU A 594 -13.26 -11.28 43.80
CA LEU A 594 -14.39 -12.14 44.15
C LEU A 594 -15.36 -11.48 45.14
N ALA A 595 -14.91 -10.50 45.94
CA ALA A 595 -15.68 -9.93 47.04
C ALA A 595 -17.08 -9.43 46.62
N PRO A 596 -18.15 -9.83 47.32
CA PRO A 596 -19.49 -9.33 47.04
C PRO A 596 -19.64 -7.83 47.35
N PRO A 597 -20.57 -7.12 46.69
CA PRO A 597 -20.71 -5.67 46.82
C PRO A 597 -21.11 -5.20 48.25
N TYR A 598 -21.74 -6.06 49.06
CA TYR A 598 -22.16 -5.77 50.44
C TYR A 598 -21.85 -6.96 51.36
N ASP A 599 -20.95 -6.76 52.34
CA ASP A 599 -20.68 -7.70 53.44
C ASP A 599 -20.13 -6.94 54.66
N GLU A 600 -20.56 -7.31 55.87
CA GLU A 600 -20.05 -6.76 57.14
C GLU A 600 -18.58 -7.17 57.39
N GLU A 601 -18.12 -8.26 56.75
CA GLU A 601 -16.75 -8.78 56.85
C GLU A 601 -15.71 -8.05 55.98
N LYS A 602 -16.12 -6.98 55.26
CA LYS A 602 -15.16 -6.11 54.55
C LYS A 602 -14.05 -5.58 55.44
N LYS A 603 -14.27 -5.48 56.76
CA LYS A 603 -13.31 -4.91 57.72
C LYS A 603 -11.97 -5.63 57.76
N ASP A 604 -11.97 -6.96 57.66
CA ASP A 604 -10.73 -7.75 57.77
C ASP A 604 -9.86 -7.64 56.52
N TYR A 605 -10.44 -7.21 55.39
CA TYR A 605 -9.77 -7.08 54.09
C TYR A 605 -9.99 -5.70 53.45
N GLU A 606 -10.31 -4.69 54.26
CA GLU A 606 -10.69 -3.35 53.79
C GLU A 606 -9.52 -2.69 53.04
N TYR A 607 -8.30 -2.98 53.50
CA TYR A 607 -7.07 -2.57 52.85
C TYR A 607 -6.95 -3.13 51.43
N GLU A 608 -7.04 -4.45 51.26
CA GLU A 608 -6.95 -5.13 49.96
C GLU A 608 -8.06 -4.67 49.00
N ILE A 609 -9.29 -4.53 49.50
CA ILE A 609 -10.45 -4.12 48.69
C ILE A 609 -10.34 -2.66 48.24
N SER A 610 -9.86 -1.76 49.12
CA SER A 610 -9.68 -0.35 48.79
C SER A 610 -8.61 -0.13 47.71
N LYS A 611 -7.51 -0.88 47.78
CA LYS A 611 -6.42 -0.81 46.80
C LYS A 611 -6.78 -1.45 45.46
N TRP A 612 -7.56 -2.52 45.48
CA TRP A 612 -7.92 -3.28 44.29
C TRP A 612 -8.59 -2.46 43.20
N ARG A 613 -9.54 -1.57 43.56
CA ARG A 613 -10.38 -0.86 42.59
C ARG A 613 -9.64 0.11 41.68
N ASN A 614 -8.47 0.59 42.11
CA ASN A 614 -7.61 1.47 41.31
C ASN A 614 -6.28 0.79 40.92
N HIS A 615 -6.20 -0.54 41.00
CA HIS A 615 -5.00 -1.30 40.68
C HIS A 615 -4.97 -1.70 39.19
N LEU A 616 -3.80 -1.68 38.55
CA LEU A 616 -3.66 -2.05 37.13
C LEU A 616 -4.22 -3.46 36.83
N LEU A 617 -3.96 -4.42 37.73
CA LEU A 617 -4.49 -5.79 37.62
C LEU A 617 -6.02 -5.85 37.57
N PHE A 618 -6.73 -4.96 38.26
CA PHE A 618 -8.19 -4.88 38.20
C PHE A 618 -8.64 -4.47 36.80
N TYR A 619 -8.09 -3.38 36.26
CA TYR A 619 -8.45 -2.90 34.93
C TYR A 619 -8.19 -3.96 33.86
N ILE A 620 -7.00 -4.59 33.86
CA ILE A 620 -6.65 -5.64 32.87
C ILE A 620 -7.53 -6.88 33.02
N SER A 621 -7.73 -7.38 34.24
CA SER A 621 -8.49 -8.62 34.47
C SER A 621 -9.99 -8.50 34.16
N ASN A 622 -10.56 -7.29 34.18
CA ASN A 622 -11.99 -7.09 33.94
C ASN A 622 -12.42 -7.39 32.51
N PHE A 623 -11.59 -7.11 31.51
CA PHE A 623 -11.93 -7.34 30.11
C PHE A 623 -11.33 -8.63 29.52
N ILE A 624 -10.38 -9.27 30.22
CA ILE A 624 -9.82 -10.56 29.80
C ILE A 624 -10.64 -11.71 30.39
N SER A 625 -11.29 -12.47 29.51
CA SER A 625 -12.01 -13.69 29.88
C SER A 625 -11.22 -14.95 29.55
N THR A 626 -10.58 -15.01 28.38
CA THR A 626 -9.86 -16.19 27.92
C THR A 626 -8.53 -15.77 27.31
N ILE A 627 -7.46 -16.43 27.74
CA ILE A 627 -6.11 -16.31 27.22
C ILE A 627 -5.80 -17.58 26.40
N PRO A 628 -5.29 -17.46 25.16
CA PRO A 628 -4.85 -18.62 24.37
C PRO A 628 -3.76 -19.43 25.07
N GLU A 629 -3.74 -20.76 24.89
CA GLU A 629 -2.82 -21.68 25.59
C GLU A 629 -1.32 -21.36 25.39
N ASN A 630 -0.96 -20.80 24.24
CA ASN A 630 0.40 -20.45 23.86
C ASN A 630 0.74 -18.96 24.06
N LEU A 631 0.02 -18.29 24.96
CA LEU A 631 0.18 -16.89 25.26
C LEU A 631 0.10 -16.63 26.76
N TYR A 632 1.02 -15.80 27.27
CA TYR A 632 1.02 -15.35 28.66
C TYR A 632 0.72 -13.86 28.73
N VAL A 633 -0.13 -13.48 29.68
CA VAL A 633 -0.41 -12.07 30.00
C VAL A 633 0.01 -11.84 31.44
N SER A 634 0.76 -10.78 31.70
CA SER A 634 1.21 -10.43 33.05
C SER A 634 1.13 -8.95 33.35
N VAL A 635 1.08 -8.61 34.64
CA VAL A 635 1.22 -7.24 35.14
C VAL A 635 2.49 -7.14 35.98
N ARG A 636 3.39 -6.24 35.60
CA ARG A 636 4.61 -5.90 36.34
C ARG A 636 4.28 -5.01 37.53
N LEU A 637 4.78 -5.39 38.70
CA LEU A 637 4.64 -4.67 39.96
C LEU A 637 5.85 -3.78 40.25
N ASN A 638 5.68 -2.80 41.12
CA ASN A 638 6.73 -1.84 41.50
C ASN A 638 7.95 -2.48 42.21
N ASN A 639 7.79 -3.67 42.79
CA ASN A 639 8.89 -4.44 43.38
C ASN A 639 9.71 -5.24 42.35
N GLY A 640 9.41 -5.11 41.06
CA GLY A 640 10.07 -5.81 39.97
C GLY A 640 9.57 -7.24 39.69
N THR A 641 8.58 -7.73 40.42
CA THR A 641 7.92 -9.03 40.14
C THR A 641 6.79 -8.85 39.14
N SER A 642 6.41 -9.92 38.41
CA SER A 642 5.26 -9.91 37.51
C SER A 642 4.19 -10.91 37.98
N VAL A 643 2.92 -10.50 37.95
CA VAL A 643 1.75 -11.34 38.25
C VAL A 643 1.13 -11.81 36.95
N SER A 644 1.07 -13.13 36.74
CA SER A 644 0.45 -13.73 35.54
C SER A 644 -1.07 -13.81 35.68
N LEU A 645 -1.79 -13.42 34.64
CA LEU A 645 -3.23 -13.60 34.54
C LEU A 645 -3.58 -15.01 34.06
N THR A 646 -4.76 -15.48 34.45
CA THR A 646 -5.31 -16.79 34.03
C THR A 646 -6.69 -16.62 33.42
N SER A 647 -7.07 -17.55 32.53
CA SER A 647 -8.39 -17.59 31.92
C SER A 647 -9.48 -17.83 32.96
N LYS A 648 -10.63 -17.16 32.80
CA LYS A 648 -11.86 -17.39 33.58
C LYS A 648 -12.66 -18.56 32.98
N PRO A 649 -13.38 -19.34 33.80
CA PRO A 649 -13.46 -19.26 35.25
C PRO A 649 -12.16 -19.74 35.93
N PHE A 650 -11.82 -19.14 37.07
CA PHE A 650 -10.64 -19.53 37.85
C PHE A 650 -10.85 -20.92 38.48
N TYR A 651 -9.85 -21.79 38.40
CA TYR A 651 -9.91 -23.13 39.01
C TYR A 651 -9.22 -23.15 40.37
N VAL A 652 -9.85 -23.79 41.36
CA VAL A 652 -9.29 -23.99 42.70
C VAL A 652 -8.58 -25.35 42.73
N LEU A 653 -7.25 -25.39 42.81
CA LEU A 653 -6.47 -26.63 42.80
C LEU A 653 -5.79 -26.86 44.16
N GLN A 654 -5.97 -28.04 44.78
CA GLN A 654 -5.16 -28.58 45.88
C GLN A 654 -4.68 -27.52 46.91
N HIS A 655 -5.62 -26.88 47.59
CA HIS A 655 -5.37 -25.98 48.73
C HIS A 655 -4.79 -24.59 48.41
N ARG A 656 -4.61 -24.24 47.13
CA ARG A 656 -4.28 -22.86 46.73
C ARG A 656 -5.17 -22.39 45.60
N ILE A 657 -5.84 -21.26 45.81
CA ILE A 657 -6.40 -20.51 44.70
C ILE A 657 -5.23 -19.73 44.11
N ASN A 658 -5.03 -19.80 42.79
CA ASN A 658 -3.97 -19.07 42.08
C ASN A 658 -4.30 -17.56 41.95
N LEU A 659 -4.76 -16.98 43.06
CA LEU A 659 -5.20 -15.61 43.30
C LEU A 659 -4.69 -15.09 44.67
N GLY A 660 -3.74 -15.80 45.30
CA GLY A 660 -3.20 -15.48 46.62
C GLY A 660 -4.10 -15.87 47.81
N LEU A 661 -5.10 -16.73 47.61
CA LEU A 661 -5.99 -17.21 48.68
C LEU A 661 -5.59 -18.63 49.11
N ASP A 662 -5.57 -18.84 50.42
CA ASP A 662 -5.36 -20.15 51.05
C ASP A 662 -6.70 -20.73 51.50
N ILE A 663 -6.97 -22.01 51.19
CA ILE A 663 -8.28 -22.61 51.46
C ILE A 663 -8.57 -22.69 52.97
N VAL A 664 -7.54 -22.83 53.80
CA VAL A 664 -7.68 -22.95 55.26
C VAL A 664 -7.69 -21.57 55.91
N GLU A 665 -6.79 -20.66 55.51
CA GLU A 665 -6.75 -19.32 56.11
C GLU A 665 -7.92 -18.45 55.69
N ASP A 666 -8.44 -18.63 54.47
CA ASP A 666 -9.53 -17.83 53.89
C ASP A 666 -10.85 -18.62 53.76
N GLU A 667 -10.99 -19.76 54.46
CA GLU A 667 -12.15 -20.67 54.38
C GLU A 667 -13.48 -19.93 54.59
N LYS A 668 -13.52 -19.02 55.56
CA LYS A 668 -14.71 -18.23 55.91
C LYS A 668 -15.18 -17.34 54.76
N PHE A 669 -14.24 -16.64 54.12
CA PHE A 669 -14.50 -15.79 52.96
C PHE A 669 -14.99 -16.63 51.77
N LEU A 670 -14.35 -17.78 51.52
CA LEU A 670 -14.74 -18.69 50.42
C LEU A 670 -16.13 -19.30 50.63
N ASN A 671 -16.47 -19.67 51.87
CA ASN A 671 -17.81 -20.17 52.21
C ASN A 671 -18.89 -19.10 52.07
N ASN A 672 -18.58 -17.84 52.44
CA ASN A 672 -19.48 -16.70 52.22
C ASN A 672 -19.64 -16.38 50.73
N LEU A 673 -18.58 -16.50 49.93
CA LEU A 673 -18.67 -16.35 48.48
C LEU A 673 -19.71 -17.32 47.87
N ILE A 674 -19.70 -18.58 48.33
CA ILE A 674 -20.61 -19.65 47.90
C ILE A 674 -22.07 -19.35 48.28
N SER A 675 -22.30 -18.69 49.41
CA SER A 675 -23.65 -18.34 49.86
C SER A 675 -24.22 -17.09 49.17
N TYR A 676 -23.37 -16.14 48.75
CA TYR A 676 -23.79 -14.86 48.17
C TYR A 676 -24.06 -14.88 46.66
N TYR A 677 -23.32 -15.66 45.86
CA TYR A 677 -23.50 -15.67 44.41
C TYR A 677 -24.45 -16.80 43.96
N PRO A 678 -25.46 -16.51 43.11
CA PRO A 678 -26.23 -17.55 42.44
C PRO A 678 -25.28 -18.52 41.71
N TYR A 679 -25.55 -19.82 41.79
CA TYR A 679 -24.70 -20.89 41.22
C TYR A 679 -24.24 -20.60 39.78
N SER A 680 -25.10 -19.96 38.96
CA SER A 680 -24.83 -19.56 37.58
C SER A 680 -23.81 -18.43 37.39
N ILE A 681 -23.62 -17.55 38.38
CA ILE A 681 -22.60 -16.47 38.35
C ILE A 681 -21.27 -17.02 38.87
N MET A 682 -21.34 -17.92 39.85
CA MET A 682 -20.17 -18.61 40.37
C MET A 682 -19.51 -19.48 39.29
N GLU A 683 -20.25 -20.31 38.54
CA GLU A 683 -19.69 -21.11 37.43
C GLU A 683 -18.98 -20.31 36.35
N LYS A 684 -19.39 -19.05 36.12
CA LYS A 684 -18.76 -18.14 35.14
C LYS A 684 -17.48 -17.49 35.64
N THR A 685 -17.23 -17.50 36.96
CA THR A 685 -16.16 -16.74 37.60
C THR A 685 -15.14 -17.67 38.28
N VAL A 686 -15.59 -18.72 38.97
CA VAL A 686 -14.78 -19.70 39.69
C VAL A 686 -15.40 -21.10 39.54
N LYS A 687 -14.61 -22.09 39.12
CA LYS A 687 -15.05 -23.49 39.05
C LYS A 687 -14.38 -24.29 40.17
N LEU A 688 -15.18 -24.77 41.12
CA LEU A 688 -14.71 -25.66 42.19
C LEU A 688 -14.47 -27.05 41.58
N THR A 689 -13.22 -27.52 41.61
CA THR A 689 -12.93 -28.93 41.29
C THR A 689 -13.05 -29.74 42.57
N THR A 690 -13.92 -30.76 42.57
CA THR A 690 -14.02 -31.77 43.64
C THR A 690 -12.74 -32.56 43.80
#